data_AF-A0A9E7SUX9-F1
#
_entry.id   AF-A0A9E7SUX9-F1
#
_cell.length_a   1.000
_cell.length_b   1.000
_cell.length_c   1.000
_cell.angle_alpha   90.00
_cell.angle_beta   90.00
_cell.angle_gamma   90.00
#
_symmetry.space_group_name_H-M   'P 1'
#
loop_
_entity.id
_entity.type
_entity.pdbx_description
1 polymer ?
#
loop_
_entity_poly.entity_id
_entity_poly.type
_entity_poly.pdbx_seq_one_letter_code
_entity_poly.pdbx_strand_id
1 'polypeptide(L)'
;MNEQPGDDERTTRPYESGTGNSRWWPTTRRRLLQATAAAGGLAAIGNSTLAQESETIELGGETSGWQGVAPDEIEGETNPTLELEEGTTYELTWENLDGQAHNIVIVDGDGEELERTELLAEEGETQTLEFEATSEMAEYYCEPHAGTMRGEVSIDGETDDETGDESEDGEVPAFFDPGAEIGLQSVAEGMTAPTDFAVIGGGQDQDQDQYLVADQTGELWLVDGDGRREEPFLDVSDRLVELGTFEGSYADPNQDYDERGLLGVEVHPNFAENCRFFVHYSAPPNDETPEGWSHVEVISEFHASGDRSEADPDSETVLLEFQKPQYNHDAGPMAFGPDGYLYVPMGDGGGANDDMEGHLEDWYDENAGGNGQNVTDTLLGGIHRIDVDAESDDKPYAIPDDNPLVDVDDAIDEYYAWGFRNPFGISFDSDGRLFVSDAGQDLYEEANLVEAGGNYGWNVKEGTHCFSTDSPSDPPADCPDAAPDEPPYNGQELQDPIVEYPHVYEGETVGITIIGGHVYEADQLEELQGKYVFGDWTSDPARQAPAGRLLAASEPTDDDGGSGDDGGSDDNETADTNSSDDADGGEEDVEAIPRDELWEMEELQVSGTDDGSFPYFVRQFGQDGDGNVYVLANREGVPSGDTGVVMKIVPSGEGDDISVSEDGADEQESDEEATEDTQDEDEDQGDGTDSNETDNNETDGNETDNET
;
A
#
# COMPACT_ATOMS: atom_id res chain seq x y z
N MET A 1 8.93 -12.81 73.06
CA MET A 1 7.73 -12.26 73.74
C MET A 1 7.04 -11.45 72.64
N ASN A 2 6.20 -12.11 71.84
CA ASN A 2 4.72 -12.18 71.95
C ASN A 2 4.12 -10.79 71.68
N GLU A 3 3.26 -10.55 70.68
CA GLU A 3 2.15 -11.37 70.12
C GLU A 3 1.82 -11.00 68.65
N GLN A 4 1.37 -12.01 67.89
CA GLN A 4 0.39 -11.96 66.77
C GLN A 4 -0.94 -12.57 67.32
N PRO A 5 -2.13 -12.60 66.66
CA PRO A 5 -2.41 -12.88 65.23
C PRO A 5 -3.65 -12.09 64.63
N GLY A 6 -4.16 -12.29 63.41
CA GLY A 6 -3.96 -13.36 62.42
C GLY A 6 -4.60 -13.13 61.04
N ASP A 7 -4.12 -13.95 60.09
CA ASP A 7 -4.80 -14.88 59.17
C ASP A 7 -6.18 -14.51 58.58
N ASP A 8 -6.32 -14.56 57.25
CA ASP A 8 -6.71 -15.82 56.59
C ASP A 8 -6.34 -15.89 55.09
N GLU A 9 -6.08 -17.11 54.64
CA GLU A 9 -5.49 -17.56 53.38
C GLU A 9 -6.52 -17.88 52.26
N ARG A 10 -6.04 -17.80 51.00
CA ARG A 10 -6.28 -18.69 49.82
C ARG A 10 -7.72 -18.92 49.30
N THR A 11 -7.88 -18.85 47.98
CA THR A 11 -7.87 -20.06 47.10
C THR A 11 -7.91 -19.72 45.61
N THR A 12 -7.11 -20.47 44.84
CA THR A 12 -7.02 -20.56 43.38
C THR A 12 -7.92 -21.67 42.78
N ARG A 13 -8.23 -21.52 41.48
CA ARG A 13 -8.65 -22.52 40.44
C ARG A 13 -10.16 -22.85 40.31
N PRO A 14 -10.66 -23.36 39.16
CA PRO A 14 -10.05 -23.58 37.82
C PRO A 14 -10.88 -23.06 36.62
N TYR A 15 -10.23 -23.09 35.44
CA TYR A 15 -10.80 -23.07 34.09
C TYR A 15 -11.56 -24.39 33.83
N GLU A 16 -12.79 -24.33 33.34
CA GLU A 16 -13.52 -25.48 32.77
C GLU A 16 -14.19 -25.07 31.45
N SER A 17 -13.88 -25.83 30.42
CA SER A 17 -14.44 -25.88 29.07
C SER A 17 -15.94 -26.24 29.08
N GLY A 18 -16.71 -25.61 28.20
CA GLY A 18 -18.10 -25.98 27.91
C GLY A 18 -18.50 -25.63 26.49
N THR A 19 -18.62 -26.66 25.66
CA THR A 19 -19.10 -26.67 24.27
C THR A 19 -20.56 -26.21 24.09
N GLY A 20 -20.81 -25.46 23.02
CA GLY A 20 -21.99 -25.56 22.14
C GLY A 20 -23.33 -24.94 22.61
N ASN A 21 -23.77 -23.86 21.95
CA ASN A 21 -25.04 -23.86 21.21
C ASN A 21 -25.28 -22.54 20.44
N SER A 22 -25.50 -22.70 19.14
CA SER A 22 -26.22 -21.81 18.22
C SER A 22 -27.50 -21.19 18.81
N ARG A 23 -27.65 -19.86 18.72
CA ARG A 23 -28.94 -19.12 18.77
C ARG A 23 -28.78 -17.81 18.00
N TRP A 24 -29.28 -17.68 16.78
CA TRP A 24 -30.61 -17.11 16.48
C TRP A 24 -30.92 -15.87 17.34
N TRP A 25 -30.81 -14.70 16.70
CA TRP A 25 -31.21 -13.38 17.17
C TRP A 25 -32.63 -13.38 17.76
N PRO A 26 -32.83 -12.96 19.03
CA PRO A 26 -34.14 -12.62 19.53
C PRO A 26 -34.36 -11.10 19.40
N THR A 27 -35.32 -10.72 18.56
CA THR A 27 -35.97 -9.39 18.57
C THR A 27 -36.28 -8.96 20.00
N THR A 28 -35.70 -7.84 20.48
CA THR A 28 -35.98 -7.34 21.83
C THR A 28 -36.22 -5.83 21.91
N ARG A 29 -37.51 -5.47 21.89
CA ARG A 29 -38.19 -4.43 22.72
C ARG A 29 -37.65 -2.99 22.70
N ARG A 30 -38.36 -2.15 21.93
CA ARG A 30 -38.49 -0.69 22.10
C ARG A 30 -38.59 -0.25 23.57
N ARG A 31 -37.64 0.59 24.00
CA ARG A 31 -37.77 1.43 25.21
C ARG A 31 -38.14 2.84 24.78
N LEU A 32 -39.31 3.29 25.23
CA LEU A 32 -39.84 4.63 25.04
C LEU A 32 -39.08 5.63 25.94
N LEU A 33 -38.38 6.61 25.36
CA LEU A 33 -37.77 7.72 26.09
C LEU A 33 -38.76 8.90 26.28
N GLN A 34 -38.63 9.58 27.42
CA GLN A 34 -39.54 10.58 27.95
C GLN A 34 -39.18 11.99 27.48
N ALA A 35 -40.04 12.62 26.68
CA ALA A 35 -39.97 14.05 26.40
C ALA A 35 -40.33 14.90 27.65
N THR A 36 -39.47 15.86 28.01
CA THR A 36 -39.75 16.85 29.06
C THR A 36 -40.51 18.04 28.48
N ALA A 37 -41.80 18.15 28.83
CA ALA A 37 -42.66 19.25 28.41
C ALA A 37 -42.46 20.52 29.26
N ALA A 38 -42.07 21.63 28.63
CA ALA A 38 -42.24 22.98 29.18
C ALA A 38 -43.61 23.56 28.74
N ALA A 39 -44.46 23.85 29.72
CA ALA A 39 -45.83 24.30 29.52
C ALA A 39 -45.96 25.82 29.34
N GLY A 40 -46.66 26.23 28.27
CA GLY A 40 -47.22 27.58 28.10
C GLY A 40 -48.43 27.56 27.16
N GLY A 41 -49.66 27.47 27.70
CA GLY A 41 -50.92 27.61 26.93
C GLY A 41 -51.23 29.07 26.55
N LEU A 42 -52.16 29.44 25.66
CA LEU A 42 -53.29 28.78 24.98
C LEU A 42 -53.80 29.75 23.88
N ALA A 43 -54.14 29.29 22.67
CA ALA A 43 -55.46 29.47 22.00
C ALA A 43 -55.42 29.24 20.46
N ALA A 44 -55.96 28.09 20.06
CA ALA A 44 -56.55 27.65 18.78
C ALA A 44 -56.76 28.65 17.62
N ILE A 45 -56.53 28.19 16.38
CA ILE A 45 -57.56 27.69 15.43
C ILE A 45 -56.83 26.80 14.40
N GLY A 46 -57.40 25.63 14.13
CA GLY A 46 -56.74 24.56 13.38
C GLY A 46 -56.50 24.84 11.90
N ASN A 47 -55.37 24.34 11.44
CA ASN A 47 -55.26 23.66 10.17
C ASN A 47 -54.58 22.32 10.50
N SER A 48 -55.17 21.22 10.09
CA SER A 48 -54.55 19.91 10.16
C SER A 48 -53.44 19.89 9.10
N THR A 49 -52.22 20.25 9.47
CA THR A 49 -51.04 19.71 8.80
C THR A 49 -50.95 18.25 9.24
N LEU A 50 -50.99 17.35 8.26
CA LEU A 50 -50.46 16.02 8.45
C LEU A 50 -49.02 16.23 8.92
N ALA A 51 -48.65 15.71 10.10
CA ALA A 51 -47.24 15.52 10.38
C ALA A 51 -46.79 14.48 9.35
N GLN A 52 -45.90 14.88 8.45
CA GLN A 52 -45.12 13.94 7.66
C GLN A 52 -44.37 13.10 8.71
N GLU A 53 -44.58 11.79 8.71
CA GLU A 53 -43.78 10.91 9.55
C GLU A 53 -42.35 11.01 8.99
N SER A 54 -41.38 11.33 9.85
CA SER A 54 -39.97 11.28 9.48
C SER A 54 -39.63 9.86 9.05
N GLU A 55 -38.91 9.72 7.95
CA GLU A 55 -38.36 8.43 7.54
C GLU A 55 -37.04 8.20 8.30
N THR A 56 -36.78 6.96 8.72
CA THR A 56 -35.65 6.65 9.60
C THR A 56 -34.56 5.95 8.81
N ILE A 57 -33.34 6.43 8.96
CA ILE A 57 -32.11 5.81 8.46
C ILE A 57 -31.32 5.38 9.69
N GLU A 58 -30.82 4.15 9.70
CA GLU A 58 -29.95 3.63 10.75
C GLU A 58 -28.61 3.18 10.14
N LEU A 59 -27.51 3.68 10.70
CA LEU A 59 -26.13 3.33 10.34
C LEU A 59 -25.35 2.82 11.55
N GLY A 60 -24.27 2.08 11.32
CA GLY A 60 -23.21 1.80 12.27
C GLY A 60 -21.92 2.50 11.83
N GLY A 61 -21.22 3.17 12.73
CA GLY A 61 -19.96 3.84 12.43
C GLY A 61 -18.79 3.02 12.98
N GLU A 62 -17.90 2.59 12.10
CA GLU A 62 -16.59 2.05 12.43
C GLU A 62 -15.55 2.60 11.44
N THR A 63 -14.29 2.66 11.84
CA THR A 63 -13.18 3.22 11.05
C THR A 63 -13.01 2.62 9.65
N SER A 64 -13.52 1.42 9.40
CA SER A 64 -13.55 0.79 8.07
C SER A 64 -14.67 1.30 7.15
N GLY A 65 -15.69 1.98 7.67
CA GLY A 65 -16.79 2.57 6.89
C GLY A 65 -18.11 2.72 7.66
N TRP A 66 -19.08 3.42 7.05
CA TRP A 66 -20.46 3.45 7.54
C TRP A 66 -21.20 2.16 7.15
N GLN A 67 -21.62 1.37 8.13
CA GLN A 67 -22.40 0.15 7.89
C GLN A 67 -23.90 0.46 7.84
N GLY A 68 -24.56 0.13 6.73
CA GLY A 68 -26.00 0.28 6.61
C GLY A 68 -26.77 -0.73 7.47
N VAL A 69 -27.73 -0.23 8.26
CA VAL A 69 -28.53 -1.06 9.18
C VAL A 69 -30.02 -1.03 8.82
N ALA A 70 -30.56 0.15 8.51
CA ALA A 70 -31.94 0.31 8.05
C ALA A 70 -32.08 1.58 7.19
N PRO A 71 -32.95 1.60 6.17
CA PRO A 71 -33.95 0.58 5.83
C PRO A 71 -33.34 -0.67 5.17
N ASP A 72 -34.18 -1.69 4.87
CA ASP A 72 -33.74 -3.00 4.32
C ASP A 72 -32.89 -2.85 3.04
N GLU A 73 -33.08 -1.74 2.32
CA GLU A 73 -32.37 -1.39 1.08
C GLU A 73 -30.88 -1.10 1.28
N ILE A 74 -30.43 -0.69 2.48
CA ILE A 74 -29.01 -0.43 2.77
C ILE A 74 -28.41 -1.45 3.75
N GLU A 75 -29.19 -2.45 4.20
CA GLU A 75 -28.75 -3.40 5.24
C GLU A 75 -27.54 -4.22 4.77
N GLY A 76 -26.41 -4.07 5.45
CA GLY A 76 -25.17 -4.82 5.19
C GLY A 76 -24.27 -4.20 4.11
N GLU A 77 -24.59 -3.02 3.61
CA GLU A 77 -23.73 -2.25 2.71
C GLU A 77 -22.74 -1.39 3.50
N THR A 78 -21.51 -1.28 3.02
CA THR A 78 -20.52 -0.32 3.53
C THR A 78 -20.58 0.95 2.71
N ASN A 79 -20.66 2.10 3.39
CA ASN A 79 -20.85 3.43 2.81
C ASN A 79 -22.05 3.53 1.84
N PRO A 80 -23.27 3.12 2.25
CA PRO A 80 -24.41 3.05 1.34
C PRO A 80 -24.80 4.41 0.78
N THR A 81 -25.24 4.46 -0.48
CA THR A 81 -25.91 5.64 -1.02
C THR A 81 -27.25 5.87 -0.30
N LEU A 82 -27.46 7.07 0.23
CA LEU A 82 -28.72 7.45 0.86
C LEU A 82 -29.69 7.97 -0.20
N GLU A 83 -30.65 7.14 -0.59
CA GLU A 83 -31.74 7.52 -1.51
C GLU A 83 -32.85 8.28 -0.75
N LEU A 84 -32.96 9.59 -0.98
CA LEU A 84 -33.85 10.50 -0.27
C LEU A 84 -34.84 11.20 -1.20
N GLU A 85 -36.04 11.53 -0.71
CA GLU A 85 -37.01 12.33 -1.47
C GLU A 85 -36.89 13.83 -1.10
N GLU A 86 -36.74 14.72 -2.10
CA GLU A 86 -36.59 16.17 -1.84
C GLU A 86 -37.78 16.73 -1.03
N GLY A 87 -37.46 17.46 0.05
CA GLY A 87 -38.45 18.05 0.95
C GLY A 87 -39.08 17.06 1.93
N THR A 88 -38.58 15.82 2.01
CA THR A 88 -38.91 14.87 3.08
C THR A 88 -37.93 15.03 4.24
N THR A 89 -38.46 14.99 5.47
CA THR A 89 -37.65 15.03 6.70
C THR A 89 -37.21 13.61 7.08
N TYR A 90 -35.92 13.43 7.30
CA TYR A 90 -35.31 12.17 7.72
C TYR A 90 -34.78 12.28 9.15
N GLU A 91 -34.84 11.18 9.90
CA GLU A 91 -34.13 10.96 11.15
C GLU A 91 -33.04 9.92 10.90
N LEU A 92 -31.80 10.38 10.73
CA LEU A 92 -30.63 9.50 10.59
C LEU A 92 -30.05 9.24 11.98
N THR A 93 -30.09 7.99 12.41
CA THR A 93 -29.47 7.54 13.67
C THR A 93 -28.26 6.68 13.35
N TRP A 94 -27.15 6.92 14.02
CA TRP A 94 -25.96 6.07 13.90
C TRP A 94 -25.49 5.57 15.27
N GLU A 95 -24.94 4.36 15.31
CA GLU A 95 -24.32 3.74 16.49
C GLU A 95 -22.79 3.65 16.29
N ASN A 96 -22.01 4.08 17.27
CA ASN A 96 -20.57 3.88 17.27
C ASN A 96 -20.26 2.40 17.53
N LEU A 97 -19.63 1.71 16.59
CA LEU A 97 -19.38 0.26 16.67
C LEU A 97 -17.99 -0.11 17.19
N ASP A 98 -17.03 0.79 17.16
CA ASP A 98 -15.61 0.50 17.44
C ASP A 98 -14.99 1.32 18.59
N GLY A 99 -15.73 2.31 19.11
CA GLY A 99 -15.29 3.20 20.19
C GLY A 99 -14.37 4.35 19.76
N GLN A 100 -14.07 4.50 18.46
CA GLN A 100 -13.31 5.63 17.93
C GLN A 100 -14.18 6.87 17.78
N ALA A 101 -13.57 8.06 17.62
CA ALA A 101 -14.32 9.29 17.54
C ALA A 101 -14.98 9.44 16.16
N HIS A 102 -16.32 9.41 16.13
CA HIS A 102 -17.09 9.49 14.88
C HIS A 102 -18.14 10.58 14.92
N ASN A 103 -18.46 11.15 13.77
CA ASN A 103 -19.61 12.00 13.54
C ASN A 103 -20.08 11.87 12.09
N ILE A 104 -21.29 12.32 11.78
CA ILE A 104 -21.77 12.44 10.42
C ILE A 104 -21.81 13.91 10.05
N VAL A 105 -21.24 14.23 8.90
CA VAL A 105 -21.37 15.52 8.21
C VAL A 105 -22.03 15.26 6.87
N ILE A 106 -23.05 16.03 6.54
CA ILE A 106 -23.70 16.04 5.22
C ILE A 106 -23.27 17.32 4.51
N VAL A 107 -22.76 17.20 3.29
CA VAL A 107 -22.28 18.31 2.47
C VAL A 107 -23.04 18.44 1.16
N ASP A 108 -22.91 19.59 0.52
CA ASP A 108 -23.32 19.77 -0.87
C ASP A 108 -22.26 19.31 -1.88
N GLY A 109 -22.59 19.41 -3.17
CA GLY A 109 -21.69 19.00 -4.27
C GLY A 109 -20.43 19.86 -4.43
N ASP A 110 -20.33 20.99 -3.74
CA ASP A 110 -19.11 21.81 -3.65
C ASP A 110 -18.34 21.53 -2.33
N GLY A 111 -18.80 20.58 -1.51
CA GLY A 111 -18.22 20.24 -0.22
C GLY A 111 -18.58 21.18 0.93
N GLU A 112 -19.53 22.12 0.75
CA GLU A 112 -19.98 23.00 1.83
C GLU A 112 -20.88 22.22 2.81
N GLU A 113 -20.59 22.34 4.10
CA GLU A 113 -21.37 21.69 5.15
C GLU A 113 -22.82 22.19 5.20
N LEU A 114 -23.75 21.24 5.14
CA LEU A 114 -25.17 21.48 5.30
C LEU A 114 -25.65 21.11 6.70
N GLU A 115 -25.28 19.92 7.19
CA GLU A 115 -25.70 19.38 8.49
C GLU A 115 -24.57 18.59 9.16
N ARG A 116 -24.54 18.55 10.50
CA ARG A 116 -23.54 17.77 11.24
C ARG A 116 -24.02 17.22 12.58
N THR A 117 -23.41 16.11 13.01
CA THR A 117 -23.48 15.60 14.38
C THR A 117 -22.26 16.00 15.21
N GLU A 118 -22.36 15.80 16.53
CA GLU A 118 -21.20 15.95 17.43
C GLU A 118 -20.35 14.67 17.34
N LEU A 119 -19.06 14.78 17.69
CA LEU A 119 -18.17 13.61 17.79
C LEU A 119 -18.51 12.76 19.02
N LEU A 120 -18.75 11.47 18.80
CA LEU A 120 -18.89 10.46 19.85
C LEU A 120 -17.74 9.46 19.80
N ALA A 121 -17.17 9.13 20.95
CA ALA A 121 -16.02 8.22 21.09
C ALA A 121 -16.27 7.14 22.17
N GLU A 122 -17.52 6.70 22.33
CA GLU A 122 -17.90 5.61 23.22
C GLU A 122 -18.64 4.52 22.41
N GLU A 123 -18.10 3.30 22.42
CA GLU A 123 -18.67 2.14 21.74
C GLU A 123 -20.11 1.88 22.23
N GLY A 124 -21.04 1.71 21.30
CA GLY A 124 -22.47 1.53 21.52
C GLY A 124 -23.24 2.82 21.86
N GLU A 125 -22.58 3.99 21.83
CA GLU A 125 -23.29 5.27 21.90
C GLU A 125 -23.96 5.58 20.55
N THR A 126 -25.15 6.19 20.60
CA THR A 126 -25.89 6.54 19.40
C THR A 126 -26.21 8.04 19.34
N GLN A 127 -26.18 8.60 18.14
CA GLN A 127 -26.64 9.96 17.87
C GLN A 127 -27.63 9.98 16.72
N THR A 128 -28.61 10.89 16.79
CA THR A 128 -29.62 11.11 15.74
C THR A 128 -29.51 12.53 15.21
N LEU A 129 -29.47 12.65 13.88
CA LEU A 129 -29.59 13.88 13.10
C LEU A 129 -30.98 13.93 12.46
N GLU A 130 -31.72 15.02 12.67
CA GLU A 130 -32.99 15.28 11.98
C GLU A 130 -32.73 16.37 10.93
N PHE A 131 -32.95 16.06 9.64
CA PHE A 131 -32.72 16.99 8.54
C PHE A 131 -33.82 16.89 7.47
N GLU A 132 -34.03 17.95 6.70
CA GLU A 132 -34.91 17.94 5.53
C GLU A 132 -34.04 17.73 4.29
N ALA A 133 -34.33 16.70 3.49
CA ALA A 133 -33.57 16.41 2.28
C ALA A 133 -33.72 17.56 1.28
N THR A 134 -32.60 18.04 0.74
CA THR A 134 -32.56 19.11 -0.26
C THR A 134 -31.78 18.65 -1.47
N SER A 135 -32.07 19.20 -2.64
CA SER A 135 -31.32 18.95 -3.88
C SER A 135 -29.86 19.42 -3.84
N GLU A 136 -29.44 20.14 -2.79
CA GLU A 136 -28.06 20.53 -2.58
C GLU A 136 -27.23 19.39 -1.96
N MET A 137 -27.86 18.47 -1.21
CA MET A 137 -27.14 17.38 -0.53
C MET A 137 -26.56 16.37 -1.53
N ALA A 138 -25.26 16.11 -1.42
CA ALA A 138 -24.54 15.23 -2.34
C ALA A 138 -23.81 14.09 -1.64
N GLU A 139 -23.24 14.33 -0.45
CA GLU A 139 -22.45 13.32 0.26
C GLU A 139 -22.64 13.40 1.77
N TYR A 140 -22.27 12.33 2.45
CA TYR A 140 -22.08 12.31 3.89
C TYR A 140 -20.78 11.60 4.28
N TYR A 141 -20.08 12.09 5.30
CA TYR A 141 -18.83 11.48 5.76
C TYR A 141 -18.56 11.67 7.26
N CYS A 142 -17.53 11.00 7.75
CA CYS A 142 -16.98 11.16 9.09
C CYS A 142 -15.75 12.07 9.09
N GLU A 143 -15.73 13.16 9.87
CA GLU A 143 -14.61 14.13 9.83
C GLU A 143 -13.25 13.48 10.15
N PRO A 144 -13.09 12.66 11.21
CA PRO A 144 -11.79 12.07 11.52
C PRO A 144 -11.38 10.90 10.62
N HIS A 145 -12.28 10.39 9.77
CA HIS A 145 -12.08 9.18 8.96
C HIS A 145 -12.64 9.36 7.54
N ALA A 146 -12.47 10.55 6.96
CA ALA A 146 -13.13 10.93 5.71
C ALA A 146 -12.68 10.11 4.49
N GLY A 147 -11.52 9.45 4.58
CA GLY A 147 -11.00 8.56 3.55
C GLY A 147 -11.64 7.17 3.52
N THR A 148 -12.30 6.73 4.60
CA THR A 148 -12.91 5.39 4.70
C THR A 148 -14.41 5.42 5.02
N MET A 149 -14.89 6.46 5.71
CA MET A 149 -16.27 6.59 6.16
C MET A 149 -16.99 7.71 5.40
N ARG A 150 -17.27 7.47 4.12
CA ARG A 150 -17.90 8.43 3.19
C ARG A 150 -18.86 7.73 2.25
N GLY A 151 -20.08 8.24 2.09
CA GLY A 151 -21.07 7.73 1.15
C GLY A 151 -21.86 8.83 0.45
N GLU A 152 -22.57 8.46 -0.60
CA GLU A 152 -23.33 9.38 -1.45
C GLU A 152 -24.74 9.68 -0.91
N VAL A 153 -25.32 10.81 -1.32
CA VAL A 153 -26.73 11.16 -1.14
C VAL A 153 -27.38 11.37 -2.51
N SER A 154 -28.41 10.59 -2.81
CA SER A 154 -29.20 10.69 -4.03
C SER A 154 -30.59 11.27 -3.72
N ILE A 155 -31.05 12.22 -4.54
CA ILE A 155 -32.31 12.96 -4.32
C ILE A 155 -33.35 12.64 -5.41
N ASP A 156 -34.36 11.87 -5.06
CA ASP A 156 -35.45 11.44 -5.94
C ASP A 156 -36.48 12.58 -6.09
N GLY A 157 -36.33 13.39 -7.15
CA GLY A 157 -37.13 14.60 -7.37
C GLY A 157 -36.96 15.29 -8.74
N GLU A 158 -36.03 14.87 -9.58
CA GLU A 158 -35.84 15.44 -10.92
C GLU A 158 -37.03 15.12 -11.83
N THR A 159 -37.88 16.14 -12.00
CA THR A 159 -38.79 16.17 -13.13
C THR A 159 -38.02 16.70 -14.33
N ASP A 160 -37.70 15.78 -15.24
CA ASP A 160 -37.48 16.03 -16.67
C ASP A 160 -38.46 17.10 -17.17
N ASP A 161 -38.03 18.36 -17.25
CA ASP A 161 -38.75 19.40 -17.99
C ASP A 161 -37.88 19.83 -19.17
N GLU A 162 -38.21 19.23 -20.33
CA GLU A 162 -37.69 19.55 -21.65
C GLU A 162 -37.68 21.08 -21.91
N THR A 163 -36.52 21.70 -21.74
CA THR A 163 -36.10 22.81 -22.59
C THR A 163 -34.71 22.52 -23.11
N GLY A 164 -34.65 22.07 -24.36
CA GLY A 164 -33.40 21.79 -25.06
C GLY A 164 -32.44 22.97 -25.01
N ASP A 165 -31.43 22.81 -24.17
CA ASP A 165 -30.04 23.01 -24.54
C ASP A 165 -29.40 21.62 -24.45
N GLU A 166 -28.63 21.22 -25.45
CA GLU A 166 -27.77 20.05 -25.32
C GLU A 166 -26.69 20.44 -24.31
N SER A 167 -26.92 20.21 -23.02
CA SER A 167 -25.83 20.03 -22.07
C SER A 167 -25.28 18.64 -22.36
N GLU A 168 -24.08 18.64 -22.96
CA GLU A 168 -23.18 17.50 -22.90
C GLU A 168 -23.20 16.98 -21.46
N ASP A 169 -23.55 15.71 -21.27
CA ASP A 169 -23.35 15.01 -20.00
C ASP A 169 -21.90 15.31 -19.61
N GLY A 170 -21.72 16.10 -18.54
CA GLY A 170 -20.42 16.60 -18.14
C GLY A 170 -19.63 15.46 -17.54
N GLU A 171 -19.05 14.62 -18.39
CA GLU A 171 -18.04 13.64 -18.00
C GLU A 171 -16.92 14.43 -17.33
N VAL A 172 -16.76 14.23 -16.01
CA VAL A 172 -15.62 14.77 -15.27
C VAL A 172 -14.38 14.23 -15.97
N PRO A 173 -13.48 15.08 -16.48
CA PRO A 173 -12.31 14.61 -17.21
C PRO A 173 -11.47 13.73 -16.28
N ALA A 174 -11.12 12.53 -16.75
CA ALA A 174 -10.17 11.68 -16.06
C ALA A 174 -8.87 12.43 -15.77
N PHE A 175 -8.27 12.20 -14.60
CA PHE A 175 -7.02 12.88 -14.21
C PHE A 175 -5.86 12.50 -15.14
N PHE A 176 -5.75 11.22 -15.49
CA PHE A 176 -4.74 10.72 -16.42
C PHE A 176 -5.25 10.77 -17.86
N ASP A 177 -4.40 11.24 -18.77
CA ASP A 177 -4.67 11.10 -20.19
C ASP A 177 -4.60 9.61 -20.60
N PRO A 178 -5.42 9.15 -21.57
CA PRO A 178 -5.32 7.78 -22.05
C PRO A 178 -4.00 7.57 -22.80
N GLY A 179 -3.22 6.59 -22.35
CA GLY A 179 -1.91 6.25 -22.87
C GLY A 179 -1.91 5.17 -23.95
N ALA A 180 -0.74 4.58 -24.17
CA ALA A 180 -0.55 3.52 -25.16
C ALA A 180 -1.40 2.26 -24.86
N GLU A 181 -1.88 1.61 -25.92
CA GLU A 181 -2.54 0.31 -25.80
C GLU A 181 -1.50 -0.82 -25.77
N ILE A 182 -1.49 -1.60 -24.69
CA ILE A 182 -0.49 -2.65 -24.42
C ILE A 182 -1.15 -4.03 -24.30
N GLY A 183 -0.40 -5.10 -24.53
CA GLY A 183 -0.77 -6.45 -24.12
C GLY A 183 0.02 -6.87 -22.88
N LEU A 184 -0.52 -7.84 -22.14
CA LEU A 184 0.17 -8.47 -21.01
C LEU A 184 0.33 -9.96 -21.29
N GLN A 185 1.56 -10.46 -21.24
CA GLN A 185 1.85 -11.88 -21.46
C GLN A 185 2.29 -12.51 -20.15
N SER A 186 1.55 -13.53 -19.66
CA SER A 186 1.93 -14.29 -18.47
C SER A 186 3.26 -15.00 -18.70
N VAL A 187 4.20 -14.81 -17.77
CA VAL A 187 5.53 -15.45 -17.77
C VAL A 187 5.60 -16.51 -16.67
N ALA A 188 5.01 -16.23 -15.52
CA ALA A 188 4.90 -17.14 -14.39
C ALA A 188 3.62 -16.88 -13.61
N GLU A 189 3.02 -17.95 -13.09
CA GLU A 189 1.79 -17.95 -12.30
C GLU A 189 1.93 -18.88 -11.09
N GLY A 190 0.98 -18.76 -10.16
CA GLY A 190 0.81 -19.64 -9.00
C GLY A 190 1.64 -19.23 -7.79
N MET A 191 2.26 -18.04 -7.81
CA MET A 191 2.85 -17.37 -6.65
C MET A 191 1.73 -16.90 -5.72
N THR A 192 2.07 -16.50 -4.49
CA THR A 192 1.08 -15.95 -3.56
C THR A 192 0.95 -14.43 -3.73
N ALA A 193 2.04 -13.70 -3.49
CA ALA A 193 2.13 -12.25 -3.62
C ALA A 193 3.57 -11.88 -4.03
N PRO A 194 3.90 -11.87 -5.34
CA PRO A 194 5.25 -11.58 -5.80
C PRO A 194 5.64 -10.13 -5.46
N THR A 195 6.84 -9.93 -4.93
CA THR A 195 7.31 -8.65 -4.35
C THR A 195 8.47 -8.02 -5.10
N ASP A 196 9.32 -8.80 -5.77
CA ASP A 196 10.46 -8.28 -6.54
C ASP A 196 10.98 -9.28 -7.59
N PHE A 197 11.81 -8.81 -8.51
CA PHE A 197 12.24 -9.51 -9.72
C PHE A 197 13.72 -9.23 -10.05
N ALA A 198 14.52 -10.28 -10.25
CA ALA A 198 15.92 -10.15 -10.65
C ALA A 198 16.30 -11.10 -11.81
N VAL A 199 17.05 -10.60 -12.79
CA VAL A 199 17.50 -11.39 -13.95
C VAL A 199 18.81 -12.11 -13.63
N ILE A 200 18.84 -13.43 -13.79
CA ILE A 200 20.04 -14.25 -13.50
C ILE A 200 20.61 -15.01 -14.69
N GLY A 201 19.91 -14.99 -15.81
CA GLY A 201 20.31 -15.60 -17.07
C GLY A 201 19.69 -14.83 -18.22
N GLY A 202 20.40 -14.77 -19.34
CA GLY A 202 20.03 -13.90 -20.47
C GLY A 202 21.24 -13.13 -20.98
N GLY A 203 21.49 -13.18 -22.28
CA GLY A 203 22.67 -12.60 -22.92
C GLY A 203 23.12 -13.43 -24.13
N GLN A 204 23.83 -12.81 -25.09
CA GLN A 204 24.01 -13.23 -26.50
C GLN A 204 24.30 -14.71 -26.84
N ASP A 205 24.60 -15.57 -25.87
CA ASP A 205 24.90 -17.00 -26.02
C ASP A 205 23.93 -17.96 -25.28
N GLN A 206 22.87 -17.47 -24.61
CA GLN A 206 21.82 -18.29 -23.98
C GLN A 206 20.47 -18.04 -24.69
N ASP A 207 19.71 -19.11 -24.95
CA ASP A 207 18.49 -19.04 -25.77
C ASP A 207 17.25 -18.54 -24.98
N GLN A 208 17.32 -18.39 -23.65
CA GLN A 208 16.20 -17.96 -22.78
C GLN A 208 16.71 -17.24 -21.53
N ASP A 209 16.01 -16.18 -21.13
CA ASP A 209 16.25 -15.48 -19.88
C ASP A 209 15.71 -16.29 -18.70
N GLN A 210 16.34 -16.14 -17.53
CA GLN A 210 15.93 -16.77 -16.28
C GLN A 210 15.84 -15.70 -15.21
N TYR A 211 14.81 -15.81 -14.37
CA TYR A 211 14.49 -14.80 -13.37
C TYR A 211 14.39 -15.42 -11.98
N LEU A 212 14.76 -14.65 -10.98
CA LEU A 212 14.40 -14.88 -9.59
C LEU A 212 13.23 -13.96 -9.27
N VAL A 213 12.19 -14.50 -8.64
CA VAL A 213 11.00 -13.74 -8.24
C VAL A 213 10.77 -13.96 -6.76
N ALA A 214 10.89 -12.91 -5.97
CA ALA A 214 10.59 -12.93 -4.54
C ALA A 214 9.07 -13.04 -4.34
N ASP A 215 8.64 -13.87 -3.40
CA ASP A 215 7.26 -14.03 -2.98
C ASP A 215 7.14 -13.68 -1.51
N GLN A 216 6.16 -12.87 -1.12
CA GLN A 216 6.05 -12.27 0.20
C GLN A 216 6.10 -13.31 1.34
N THR A 217 5.63 -14.53 1.08
CA THR A 217 5.57 -15.64 2.03
C THR A 217 6.92 -16.28 2.37
N GLY A 218 8.01 -15.87 1.70
CA GLY A 218 9.39 -16.29 2.03
C GLY A 218 10.07 -17.15 0.97
N GLU A 219 9.36 -17.53 -0.08
CA GLU A 219 9.92 -18.26 -1.21
C GLU A 219 10.52 -17.33 -2.26
N LEU A 220 11.74 -17.63 -2.68
CA LEU A 220 12.35 -17.06 -3.88
C LEU A 220 12.21 -18.07 -5.01
N TRP A 221 11.45 -17.75 -6.04
CA TRP A 221 11.17 -18.66 -7.15
C TRP A 221 12.14 -18.49 -8.31
N LEU A 222 12.56 -19.61 -8.91
CA LEU A 222 13.23 -19.59 -10.20
C LEU A 222 12.19 -19.74 -11.32
N VAL A 223 12.16 -18.76 -12.22
CA VAL A 223 11.32 -18.74 -13.42
C VAL A 223 12.20 -18.90 -14.66
N ASP A 224 11.80 -19.79 -15.55
CA ASP A 224 12.43 -19.97 -16.86
C ASP A 224 11.37 -20.03 -17.99
N GLY A 225 11.76 -20.42 -19.21
CA GLY A 225 10.84 -20.42 -20.35
C GLY A 225 9.69 -21.44 -20.26
N ASP A 226 9.70 -22.34 -19.27
CA ASP A 226 8.56 -23.22 -18.95
C ASP A 226 7.68 -22.65 -17.80
N GLY A 227 8.02 -21.47 -17.26
CA GLY A 227 7.34 -20.79 -16.16
C GLY A 227 8.07 -20.93 -14.81
N ARG A 228 7.32 -20.77 -13.72
CA ARG A 228 7.81 -20.98 -12.34
C ARG A 228 8.13 -22.44 -12.08
N ARG A 229 9.27 -22.73 -11.45
CA ARG A 229 9.61 -24.09 -10.99
C ARG A 229 8.83 -24.50 -9.74
N GLU A 230 8.63 -25.81 -9.57
CA GLU A 230 7.91 -26.38 -8.43
C GLU A 230 8.66 -26.25 -7.09
N GLU A 231 9.99 -26.34 -7.10
CA GLU A 231 10.82 -26.14 -5.91
C GLU A 231 11.36 -24.70 -5.89
N PRO A 232 11.31 -24.01 -4.74
CA PRO A 232 11.86 -22.68 -4.63
C PRO A 232 13.38 -22.70 -4.77
N PHE A 233 13.93 -21.62 -5.32
CA PHE A 233 15.36 -21.38 -5.43
C PHE A 233 16.02 -21.19 -4.07
N LEU A 234 15.34 -20.44 -3.19
CA LEU A 234 15.65 -20.23 -1.77
C LEU A 234 14.33 -20.17 -1.01
N ASP A 235 14.31 -20.64 0.23
CA ASP A 235 13.18 -20.52 1.14
C ASP A 235 13.70 -19.94 2.47
N VAL A 236 13.23 -18.74 2.81
CA VAL A 236 13.53 -18.01 4.06
C VAL A 236 12.30 -17.87 4.95
N SER A 237 11.21 -18.59 4.69
CA SER A 237 9.97 -18.53 5.47
C SER A 237 10.19 -18.79 6.98
N ASP A 238 11.21 -19.58 7.33
CA ASP A 238 11.58 -19.88 8.72
C ASP A 238 12.31 -18.74 9.45
N ARG A 239 12.71 -17.70 8.72
CA ARG A 239 13.36 -16.48 9.22
C ARG A 239 12.40 -15.32 9.34
N LEU A 240 11.22 -15.40 8.74
CA LEU A 240 10.28 -14.30 8.72
C LEU A 240 9.61 -14.11 10.08
N VAL A 241 9.25 -12.86 10.37
CA VAL A 241 8.21 -12.56 11.35
C VAL A 241 6.88 -13.18 10.91
N GLU A 242 6.02 -13.54 11.87
CA GLU A 242 4.74 -14.17 11.56
C GLU A 242 3.81 -13.17 10.85
N LEU A 243 3.55 -13.41 9.57
CA LEU A 243 2.67 -12.56 8.74
C LEU A 243 1.21 -12.65 9.19
N GLY A 244 0.45 -11.58 8.96
CA GLY A 244 -0.95 -11.45 9.36
C GLY A 244 -1.15 -11.42 10.88
N THR A 245 -0.07 -11.26 11.65
CA THR A 245 -0.12 -11.06 13.10
C THR A 245 0.45 -9.70 13.47
N PHE A 246 -0.38 -8.90 14.12
CA PHE A 246 -0.04 -7.54 14.52
C PHE A 246 -0.11 -7.44 16.04
N GLU A 247 1.01 -7.06 16.66
CA GLU A 247 1.12 -6.82 18.09
C GLU A 247 1.46 -5.34 18.33
N GLY A 248 1.06 -4.81 19.50
CA GLY A 248 1.32 -3.42 19.88
C GLY A 248 0.04 -2.60 20.06
N SER A 249 0.18 -1.36 20.54
CA SER A 249 -0.96 -0.46 20.70
C SER A 249 -1.44 0.17 19.38
N TYR A 250 -0.67 -0.01 18.31
CA TYR A 250 -0.91 0.49 16.95
C TYR A 250 -1.51 -0.56 16.02
N ALA A 251 -1.58 -1.83 16.46
CA ALA A 251 -2.09 -2.93 15.66
C ALA A 251 -3.62 -2.90 15.61
N ASP A 252 -4.20 -2.83 14.41
CA ASP A 252 -5.60 -3.14 14.20
C ASP A 252 -5.77 -4.67 14.11
N PRO A 253 -6.54 -5.32 15.00
CA PRO A 253 -6.75 -6.77 14.97
C PRO A 253 -7.57 -7.26 13.76
N ASN A 254 -8.20 -6.37 13.00
CA ASN A 254 -8.94 -6.68 11.77
C ASN A 254 -8.16 -6.30 10.51
N GLN A 255 -6.89 -5.92 10.66
CA GLN A 255 -6.03 -5.64 9.54
C GLN A 255 -5.71 -6.91 8.75
N ASP A 256 -5.97 -6.86 7.44
CA ASP A 256 -5.60 -7.93 6.50
C ASP A 256 -4.34 -7.59 5.67
N TYR A 257 -3.97 -6.29 5.60
CA TYR A 257 -2.79 -5.81 4.88
C TYR A 257 -1.50 -6.00 5.69
N ASP A 258 -0.44 -6.49 5.05
CA ASP A 258 0.87 -6.69 5.65
C ASP A 258 1.95 -6.30 4.62
N GLU A 259 2.89 -5.42 5.00
CA GLU A 259 4.07 -5.09 4.18
C GLU A 259 5.26 -5.98 4.49
N ARG A 260 5.20 -6.75 5.59
CA ARG A 260 6.31 -7.62 5.98
C ARG A 260 6.38 -8.84 5.08
N GLY A 261 7.57 -9.43 4.97
CA GLY A 261 7.78 -10.68 4.26
C GLY A 261 9.16 -10.80 3.65
N LEU A 262 9.27 -11.58 2.58
CA LEU A 262 10.40 -11.47 1.65
C LEU A 262 10.07 -10.41 0.60
N LEU A 263 10.81 -9.31 0.58
CA LEU A 263 10.42 -8.07 -0.09
C LEU A 263 11.29 -7.72 -1.29
N GLY A 264 12.59 -7.99 -1.22
CA GLY A 264 13.54 -7.63 -2.28
C GLY A 264 14.44 -8.78 -2.69
N VAL A 265 14.82 -8.80 -3.96
CA VAL A 265 15.89 -9.65 -4.49
C VAL A 265 16.72 -8.87 -5.51
N GLU A 266 18.03 -8.92 -5.35
CA GLU A 266 18.95 -8.34 -6.33
C GLU A 266 20.17 -9.24 -6.50
N VAL A 267 20.70 -9.35 -7.72
CA VAL A 267 21.89 -10.14 -7.99
C VAL A 267 23.11 -9.26 -8.17
N HIS A 268 24.25 -9.72 -7.66
CA HIS A 268 25.49 -9.00 -7.86
C HIS A 268 25.77 -8.77 -9.35
N PRO A 269 26.33 -7.63 -9.77
CA PRO A 269 26.71 -7.39 -11.17
C PRO A 269 27.68 -8.43 -11.78
N ASN A 270 28.32 -9.25 -10.94
CA ASN A 270 29.20 -10.36 -11.31
C ASN A 270 28.60 -11.73 -10.97
N PHE A 271 27.27 -11.85 -10.85
CA PHE A 271 26.55 -13.08 -10.48
C PHE A 271 26.95 -14.29 -11.33
N ALA A 272 27.16 -14.06 -12.63
CA ALA A 272 27.65 -15.07 -13.57
C ALA A 272 29.01 -15.68 -13.16
N GLU A 273 29.80 -14.99 -12.34
CA GLU A 273 31.11 -15.44 -11.86
C GLU A 273 31.13 -15.83 -10.38
N ASN A 274 30.44 -15.07 -9.52
CA ASN A 274 30.53 -15.20 -8.06
C ASN A 274 29.31 -15.88 -7.42
N CYS A 275 28.20 -16.05 -8.14
CA CYS A 275 26.95 -16.61 -7.63
C CYS A 275 26.36 -15.87 -6.41
N ARG A 276 26.70 -14.59 -6.18
CA ARG A 276 26.23 -13.79 -5.04
C ARG A 276 24.94 -13.06 -5.37
N PHE A 277 23.93 -13.20 -4.53
CA PHE A 277 22.69 -12.44 -4.61
C PHE A 277 22.28 -11.98 -3.20
N PHE A 278 21.39 -11.03 -3.15
CA PHE A 278 20.98 -10.34 -1.94
C PHE A 278 19.47 -10.38 -1.82
N VAL A 279 18.97 -10.50 -0.60
CA VAL A 279 17.54 -10.48 -0.28
C VAL A 279 17.28 -9.47 0.83
N HIS A 280 16.09 -8.88 0.79
CA HIS A 280 15.54 -8.02 1.83
C HIS A 280 14.32 -8.70 2.43
N TYR A 281 14.31 -8.95 3.74
CA TYR A 281 13.20 -9.61 4.40
C TYR A 281 12.98 -9.17 5.86
N SER A 282 11.73 -9.29 6.31
CA SER A 282 11.28 -8.91 7.65
C SER A 282 11.50 -10.06 8.65
N ALA A 283 12.49 -9.94 9.53
CA ALA A 283 12.78 -10.90 10.59
C ALA A 283 12.06 -10.56 11.91
N PRO A 284 11.82 -11.54 12.81
CA PRO A 284 11.30 -11.26 14.14
C PRO A 284 12.23 -10.32 14.93
N PRO A 285 11.68 -9.56 15.90
CA PRO A 285 12.47 -8.76 16.84
C PRO A 285 13.65 -9.54 17.44
N ASN A 286 14.82 -8.91 17.46
CA ASN A 286 16.06 -9.44 18.01
C ASN A 286 16.40 -8.80 19.37
N ASP A 287 17.58 -9.10 19.93
CA ASP A 287 18.00 -8.58 21.25
C ASP A 287 18.26 -7.05 21.27
N GLU A 288 18.38 -6.42 20.10
CA GLU A 288 18.60 -4.99 19.90
C GLU A 288 17.30 -4.22 19.62
N THR A 289 16.25 -4.92 19.18
CA THR A 289 14.93 -4.36 18.94
C THR A 289 14.31 -3.81 20.23
N PRO A 290 13.92 -2.51 20.26
CA PRO A 290 13.23 -1.94 21.41
C PRO A 290 11.93 -2.69 21.76
N GLU A 291 11.58 -2.69 23.04
CA GLU A 291 10.34 -3.33 23.52
C GLU A 291 9.13 -2.66 22.87
N GLY A 292 8.29 -3.43 22.19
CA GLY A 292 7.07 -2.95 21.53
C GLY A 292 7.21 -2.68 20.04
N TRP A 293 8.42 -2.75 19.48
CA TRP A 293 8.65 -2.61 18.04
C TRP A 293 8.30 -3.90 17.29
N SER A 294 7.87 -3.73 16.05
CA SER A 294 7.25 -4.77 15.23
C SER A 294 8.21 -5.88 14.80
N HIS A 295 9.31 -5.51 14.13
CA HIS A 295 10.19 -6.46 13.45
C HIS A 295 11.58 -5.84 13.16
N VAL A 296 12.40 -6.57 12.41
CA VAL A 296 13.70 -6.09 11.90
C VAL A 296 13.71 -6.32 10.40
N GLU A 297 13.94 -5.28 9.59
CA GLU A 297 14.26 -5.49 8.17
C GLU A 297 15.72 -5.90 8.01
N VAL A 298 15.96 -6.97 7.24
CA VAL A 298 17.27 -7.59 7.10
C VAL A 298 17.69 -7.66 5.65
N ILE A 299 18.87 -7.10 5.35
CA ILE A 299 19.54 -7.24 4.07
C ILE A 299 20.60 -8.34 4.20
N SER A 300 20.42 -9.44 3.49
CA SER A 300 21.31 -10.61 3.57
C SER A 300 21.90 -10.99 2.21
N GLU A 301 23.18 -11.35 2.18
CA GLU A 301 23.82 -12.01 1.06
C GLU A 301 23.66 -13.54 1.14
N PHE A 302 23.37 -14.18 0.00
CA PHE A 302 23.36 -15.62 -0.20
C PHE A 302 24.16 -16.04 -1.44
N HIS A 303 24.57 -17.31 -1.49
CA HIS A 303 25.27 -17.91 -2.64
C HIS A 303 24.39 -18.94 -3.37
N ALA A 304 24.26 -18.76 -4.67
CA ALA A 304 23.66 -19.74 -5.56
C ALA A 304 24.60 -20.94 -5.78
N SER A 305 24.02 -22.09 -6.12
CA SER A 305 24.75 -23.26 -6.60
C SER A 305 25.57 -22.92 -7.85
N GLY A 306 26.62 -23.70 -8.13
CA GLY A 306 27.50 -23.44 -9.28
C GLY A 306 26.79 -23.48 -10.64
N ASP A 307 25.66 -24.18 -10.73
CA ASP A 307 24.76 -24.24 -11.89
C ASP A 307 23.55 -23.29 -11.80
N ARG A 308 23.44 -22.49 -10.72
CA ARG A 308 22.40 -21.45 -10.52
C ARG A 308 20.97 -22.00 -10.60
N SER A 309 20.76 -23.23 -10.14
CA SER A 309 19.43 -23.83 -10.09
C SER A 309 18.77 -23.77 -8.72
N GLU A 310 19.56 -23.54 -7.67
CA GLU A 310 19.17 -23.49 -6.26
C GLU A 310 20.16 -22.59 -5.49
N ALA A 311 19.83 -22.19 -4.28
CA ALA A 311 20.72 -21.50 -3.34
C ALA A 311 20.95 -22.32 -2.07
N ASP A 312 22.07 -22.07 -1.40
CA ASP A 312 22.37 -22.66 -0.09
C ASP A 312 21.78 -21.77 1.03
N PRO A 313 20.70 -22.19 1.72
CA PRO A 313 20.12 -21.38 2.80
C PRO A 313 21.08 -21.23 4.00
N ASP A 314 22.13 -22.04 4.13
CA ASP A 314 23.14 -21.92 5.17
C ASP A 314 24.30 -20.97 4.78
N SER A 315 24.28 -20.40 3.56
CA SER A 315 25.32 -19.48 3.07
C SER A 315 25.15 -18.02 3.52
N GLU A 316 24.07 -17.74 4.25
CA GLU A 316 23.65 -16.41 4.64
C GLU A 316 24.75 -15.59 5.33
N THR A 317 24.90 -14.35 4.89
CA THR A 317 25.64 -13.30 5.59
C THR A 317 24.75 -12.06 5.69
N VAL A 318 24.24 -11.79 6.89
CA VAL A 318 23.50 -10.56 7.20
C VAL A 318 24.44 -9.36 7.00
N LEU A 319 24.01 -8.39 6.20
CA LEU A 319 24.76 -7.18 5.86
C LEU A 319 24.31 -6.00 6.70
N LEU A 320 23.02 -5.66 6.64
CA LEU A 320 22.44 -4.48 7.24
C LEU A 320 21.11 -4.86 7.90
N GLU A 321 20.81 -4.27 9.05
CA GLU A 321 19.57 -4.49 9.80
C GLU A 321 18.96 -3.14 10.17
N PHE A 322 17.64 -3.02 10.01
CA PHE A 322 16.86 -1.85 10.37
C PHE A 322 15.84 -2.24 11.42
N GLN A 323 15.89 -1.57 12.56
CA GLN A 323 14.89 -1.81 13.61
C GLN A 323 13.60 -1.12 13.19
N LYS A 324 12.49 -1.85 13.12
CA LYS A 324 11.24 -1.36 12.57
C LYS A 324 10.18 -1.18 13.66
N PRO A 325 9.79 0.06 13.95
CA PRO A 325 8.83 0.32 15.00
C PRO A 325 7.43 -0.20 14.63
N GLN A 326 6.96 0.01 13.41
CA GLN A 326 5.66 -0.48 12.91
C GLN A 326 5.83 -1.59 11.86
N TYR A 327 4.72 -2.17 11.40
CA TYR A 327 4.70 -3.31 10.48
C TYR A 327 4.72 -2.89 9.00
N ASN A 328 4.88 -1.60 8.72
CA ASN A 328 4.78 -1.06 7.38
C ASN A 328 5.84 0.02 7.10
N HIS A 329 5.80 0.53 5.88
CA HIS A 329 6.83 1.35 5.24
C HIS A 329 8.16 0.61 5.14
N ASP A 330 8.09 -0.67 4.76
CA ASP A 330 9.23 -1.61 4.76
C ASP A 330 10.06 -1.54 3.48
N ALA A 331 9.60 -0.77 2.48
CA ALA A 331 10.17 -0.74 1.14
C ALA A 331 10.27 -2.17 0.56
N GLY A 332 11.42 -2.55 0.00
CA GLY A 332 11.63 -3.92 -0.46
C GLY A 332 12.74 -4.02 -1.51
N PRO A 333 12.49 -3.59 -2.75
CA PRO A 333 13.45 -3.74 -3.82
C PRO A 333 14.77 -3.03 -3.54
N MET A 334 15.86 -3.58 -4.06
CA MET A 334 17.19 -2.99 -4.00
C MET A 334 17.77 -2.91 -5.41
N ALA A 335 18.73 -2.03 -5.62
CA ALA A 335 19.36 -1.90 -6.93
C ALA A 335 20.87 -1.75 -6.85
N PHE A 336 21.59 -2.42 -7.75
CA PHE A 336 22.99 -2.06 -7.99
C PHE A 336 23.09 -0.84 -8.90
N GLY A 337 23.77 0.20 -8.42
CA GLY A 337 24.08 1.36 -9.23
C GLY A 337 25.14 1.07 -10.30
N PRO A 338 25.27 1.95 -11.30
CA PRO A 338 26.31 1.84 -12.34
C PRO A 338 27.75 1.98 -11.78
N ASP A 339 27.87 2.43 -10.53
CA ASP A 339 29.11 2.50 -9.76
C ASP A 339 29.51 1.16 -9.11
N GLY A 340 28.60 0.17 -9.10
CA GLY A 340 28.81 -1.16 -8.55
C GLY A 340 28.49 -1.29 -7.06
N TYR A 341 27.85 -0.29 -6.45
CA TYR A 341 27.41 -0.34 -5.06
C TYR A 341 25.93 -0.73 -4.95
N LEU A 342 25.55 -1.31 -3.82
CA LEU A 342 24.17 -1.68 -3.53
C LEU A 342 23.44 -0.50 -2.90
N TYR A 343 22.30 -0.13 -3.47
CA TYR A 343 21.38 0.88 -2.97
C TYR A 343 20.20 0.19 -2.28
N VAL A 344 19.96 0.56 -1.02
CA VAL A 344 18.97 -0.05 -0.14
C VAL A 344 17.99 1.04 0.33
N PRO A 345 16.76 1.08 -0.20
CA PRO A 345 15.73 1.97 0.32
C PRO A 345 15.19 1.47 1.66
N MET A 346 14.76 2.39 2.51
CA MET A 346 14.07 2.10 3.77
C MET A 346 13.10 3.23 4.11
N GLY A 347 11.85 2.88 4.41
CA GLY A 347 10.84 3.85 4.82
C GLY A 347 11.07 4.42 6.22
N ASP A 348 10.27 5.41 6.57
CA ASP A 348 10.36 6.20 7.80
C ASP A 348 10.14 5.40 9.10
N GLY A 349 9.57 4.19 9.01
CA GLY A 349 9.31 3.35 10.18
C GLY A 349 7.86 2.91 10.31
N GLY A 350 6.95 3.53 9.56
CA GLY A 350 5.56 3.11 9.42
C GLY A 350 4.62 3.58 10.53
N GLY A 351 3.32 3.55 10.27
CA GLY A 351 2.31 4.22 11.09
C GLY A 351 1.98 5.60 10.54
N ALA A 352 0.70 5.96 10.57
CA ALA A 352 0.23 7.21 9.99
C ALA A 352 0.95 8.44 10.58
N ASN A 353 1.22 9.41 9.71
CA ASN A 353 1.72 10.75 10.04
C ASN A 353 3.14 10.83 10.64
N ASP A 354 3.94 9.76 10.65
CA ASP A 354 5.36 9.80 11.08
C ASP A 354 5.54 10.37 12.51
N ASP A 355 4.55 10.16 13.40
CA ASP A 355 4.54 10.72 14.78
C ASP A 355 4.36 9.67 15.90
N MET A 356 4.30 8.39 15.53
CA MET A 356 4.11 7.27 16.46
C MET A 356 5.40 6.88 17.21
N GLU A 357 5.30 5.91 18.14
CA GLU A 357 6.45 5.38 18.86
C GLU A 357 7.52 4.88 17.89
N GLY A 358 8.74 5.44 17.96
CA GLY A 358 9.84 5.11 17.06
C GLY A 358 10.24 6.25 16.14
N HIS A 359 9.37 7.24 15.96
CA HIS A 359 9.68 8.48 15.25
C HIS A 359 10.36 9.48 16.19
N LEU A 360 11.38 10.15 15.65
CA LEU A 360 12.28 11.01 16.41
C LEU A 360 11.85 12.48 16.32
N GLU A 361 12.24 13.29 17.30
CA GLU A 361 12.19 14.74 17.14
C GLU A 361 13.14 15.13 16.00
N ASP A 362 12.68 15.96 15.07
CA ASP A 362 13.49 16.48 13.97
C ASP A 362 13.67 18.01 14.06
N TRP A 363 14.08 18.65 12.97
CA TRP A 363 14.35 20.08 12.94
C TRP A 363 13.12 20.95 12.67
N TYR A 364 12.00 20.36 12.22
CA TYR A 364 10.82 21.09 11.80
C TYR A 364 9.74 21.06 12.89
N ASP A 365 9.84 22.04 13.82
CA ASP A 365 9.00 22.15 15.04
C ASP A 365 7.46 22.12 14.81
N GLU A 366 6.97 22.37 13.59
CA GLU A 366 5.53 22.34 13.30
C GLU A 366 4.99 20.90 13.18
N ASN A 367 5.84 19.94 12.82
CA ASN A 367 5.52 18.52 12.90
C ASN A 367 5.97 17.95 14.24
N ALA A 368 5.25 16.95 14.74
CA ALA A 368 5.56 16.31 16.02
C ALA A 368 6.90 15.53 16.04
N GLY A 369 7.55 15.42 14.89
CA GLY A 369 8.77 14.66 14.64
C GLY A 369 8.67 13.95 13.30
N GLY A 370 9.64 13.09 13.03
CA GLY A 370 9.68 12.24 11.86
C GLY A 370 11.05 11.63 11.65
N ASN A 371 11.10 10.48 10.98
CA ASN A 371 12.37 9.83 10.67
C ASN A 371 12.94 10.24 9.31
N GLY A 372 12.10 10.73 8.37
CA GLY A 372 12.54 11.16 7.04
C GLY A 372 13.61 12.25 7.07
N GLN A 373 13.57 13.15 8.05
CA GLN A 373 14.57 14.21 8.21
C GLN A 373 15.74 13.85 9.13
N ASN A 374 15.73 12.71 9.83
CA ASN A 374 16.77 12.35 10.79
C ASN A 374 17.88 11.51 10.14
N VAL A 375 19.10 12.05 10.06
CA VAL A 375 20.27 11.37 9.47
C VAL A 375 21.36 11.03 10.49
N THR A 376 21.07 11.14 11.79
CA THR A 376 22.06 11.05 12.88
C THR A 376 21.79 9.91 13.85
N ASP A 377 20.54 9.54 14.06
CA ASP A 377 20.11 8.64 15.13
C ASP A 377 19.36 7.39 14.62
N THR A 378 18.93 7.39 13.37
CA THR A 378 18.19 6.28 12.73
C THR A 378 18.67 6.07 11.29
N LEU A 379 18.43 4.87 10.77
CA LEU A 379 18.63 4.50 9.35
C LEU A 379 17.28 4.46 8.59
N LEU A 380 16.23 5.04 9.15
CA LEU A 380 14.90 5.05 8.53
C LEU A 380 14.72 6.29 7.65
N GLY A 381 13.77 6.24 6.70
CA GLY A 381 13.37 7.36 5.86
C GLY A 381 14.43 7.78 4.82
N GLY A 382 15.12 6.82 4.20
CA GLY A 382 16.21 7.11 3.28
C GLY A 382 16.63 6.00 2.32
N ILE A 383 17.59 6.35 1.47
CA ILE A 383 18.29 5.44 0.58
C ILE A 383 19.72 5.30 1.08
N HIS A 384 20.17 4.08 1.33
CA HIS A 384 21.51 3.76 1.81
C HIS A 384 22.37 3.19 0.69
N ARG A 385 23.66 3.51 0.66
CA ARG A 385 24.60 3.03 -0.35
C ARG A 385 25.81 2.38 0.28
N ILE A 386 26.01 1.09 0.01
CA ILE A 386 27.06 0.27 0.63
C ILE A 386 27.92 -0.48 -0.39
N ASP A 387 29.20 -0.68 -0.04
CA ASP A 387 30.15 -1.51 -0.77
C ASP A 387 30.15 -2.94 -0.23
N VAL A 388 29.43 -3.82 -0.92
CA VAL A 388 29.36 -5.24 -0.58
C VAL A 388 30.60 -6.03 -1.01
N ASP A 389 31.52 -5.45 -1.78
CA ASP A 389 32.77 -6.10 -2.24
C ASP A 389 33.95 -5.91 -1.28
N ALA A 390 33.74 -5.11 -0.23
CA ALA A 390 34.72 -4.86 0.82
C ALA A 390 34.08 -4.94 2.21
N GLU A 391 34.89 -5.20 3.23
CA GLU A 391 34.47 -5.17 4.63
C GLU A 391 35.14 -3.97 5.32
N SER A 392 34.46 -3.33 6.27
CA SER A 392 34.99 -2.24 7.09
C SER A 392 34.82 -2.53 8.57
N ASP A 393 35.86 -2.25 9.38
CA ASP A 393 35.89 -2.45 10.83
C ASP A 393 35.16 -3.73 11.34
N ASP A 394 33.94 -3.57 11.85
CA ASP A 394 33.03 -4.59 12.40
C ASP A 394 31.80 -4.89 11.52
N LYS A 395 31.72 -4.28 10.33
CA LYS A 395 30.65 -4.47 9.35
C LYS A 395 31.09 -5.42 8.21
N PRO A 396 30.19 -6.28 7.73
CA PRO A 396 30.45 -7.20 6.60
C PRO A 396 30.42 -6.49 5.23
N TYR A 397 30.26 -5.17 5.23
CA TYR A 397 30.33 -4.28 4.07
C TYR A 397 31.24 -3.07 4.38
N ALA A 398 31.61 -2.29 3.38
CA ALA A 398 32.30 -1.01 3.53
C ALA A 398 31.42 0.17 3.13
N ILE A 399 31.75 1.36 3.61
CA ILE A 399 31.11 2.60 3.16
C ILE A 399 31.89 3.18 1.99
N PRO A 400 31.26 3.53 0.86
CA PRO A 400 31.91 4.29 -0.20
C PRO A 400 32.46 5.63 0.30
N ASP A 401 33.71 5.94 -0.04
CA ASP A 401 34.39 7.19 0.37
C ASP A 401 33.71 8.48 -0.14
N ASP A 402 32.78 8.36 -1.09
CA ASP A 402 32.03 9.45 -1.71
C ASP A 402 30.55 9.49 -1.32
N ASN A 403 30.12 8.72 -0.32
CA ASN A 403 28.79 8.93 0.29
C ASN A 403 28.72 10.35 0.89
N PRO A 404 27.56 11.03 0.80
CA PRO A 404 27.42 12.45 1.12
C PRO A 404 27.72 12.81 2.58
N LEU A 405 27.53 11.87 3.52
CA LEU A 405 27.62 12.14 4.96
C LEU A 405 28.93 11.65 5.63
N VAL A 406 29.85 11.00 4.91
CA VAL A 406 31.07 10.37 5.49
C VAL A 406 32.01 11.31 6.24
N ASP A 407 31.97 12.59 5.92
CA ASP A 407 32.80 13.65 6.53
C ASP A 407 31.95 14.65 7.36
N VAL A 408 30.67 14.32 7.61
CA VAL A 408 29.74 15.14 8.39
C VAL A 408 29.71 14.62 9.83
N ASP A 409 30.10 15.48 10.77
CA ASP A 409 30.12 15.11 12.19
C ASP A 409 28.72 14.64 12.65
N ASP A 410 28.69 13.52 13.36
CA ASP A 410 27.50 12.89 13.97
C ASP A 410 26.44 12.34 12.98
N ALA A 411 26.63 12.47 11.66
CA ALA A 411 25.77 11.84 10.66
C ALA A 411 26.11 10.36 10.42
N ILE A 412 25.16 9.61 9.88
CA ILE A 412 25.32 8.20 9.55
C ILE A 412 25.86 8.06 8.11
N ASP A 413 27.02 7.41 7.98
CA ASP A 413 27.82 7.35 6.76
C ASP A 413 27.13 6.57 5.61
N GLU A 414 26.17 5.70 5.92
CA GLU A 414 25.42 4.87 4.97
C GLU A 414 24.48 5.65 4.07
N TYR A 415 23.97 6.82 4.49
CA TYR A 415 22.98 7.58 3.72
C TYR A 415 23.55 8.05 2.38
N TYR A 416 22.79 7.79 1.32
CA TYR A 416 22.94 8.37 -0.01
C TYR A 416 21.94 9.51 -0.24
N ALA A 417 20.70 9.34 0.21
CA ALA A 417 19.64 10.35 0.17
C ALA A 417 18.64 10.10 1.32
N TRP A 418 17.85 11.10 1.70
CA TRP A 418 16.89 11.01 2.82
C TRP A 418 15.64 11.85 2.55
N GLY A 419 14.69 11.86 3.47
CA GLY A 419 13.43 12.59 3.34
C GLY A 419 12.37 11.80 2.58
N PHE A 420 12.34 10.47 2.77
CA PHE A 420 11.35 9.58 2.16
C PHE A 420 10.37 9.03 3.19
N ARG A 421 9.15 8.74 2.76
CA ARG A 421 8.10 8.12 3.60
C ARG A 421 8.14 6.60 3.49
N ASN A 422 7.84 6.07 2.31
CA ASN A 422 7.87 4.67 1.95
C ASN A 422 8.39 4.51 0.51
N PRO A 423 9.72 4.54 0.30
CA PRO A 423 10.35 4.41 -1.02
C PRO A 423 10.18 2.97 -1.55
N PHE A 424 8.97 2.68 -2.05
CA PHE A 424 8.44 1.36 -2.37
C PHE A 424 9.08 0.70 -3.60
N GLY A 425 9.70 1.50 -4.45
CA GLY A 425 10.33 1.07 -5.68
C GLY A 425 11.64 1.80 -5.93
N ILE A 426 12.63 1.10 -6.46
CA ILE A 426 13.92 1.67 -6.82
C ILE A 426 14.43 1.05 -8.12
N SER A 427 14.89 1.87 -9.08
CA SER A 427 15.48 1.39 -10.32
C SER A 427 16.49 2.38 -10.91
N PHE A 428 17.46 1.85 -11.65
CA PHE A 428 18.37 2.66 -12.45
C PHE A 428 18.01 2.52 -13.93
N ASP A 429 18.03 3.62 -14.67
CA ASP A 429 17.99 3.56 -16.14
C ASP A 429 19.39 3.32 -16.75
N SER A 430 19.46 3.12 -18.07
CA SER A 430 20.74 2.87 -18.75
C SER A 430 21.69 4.07 -18.78
N ASP A 431 21.20 5.28 -18.50
CA ASP A 431 21.99 6.49 -18.33
C ASP A 431 22.54 6.62 -16.89
N GLY A 432 22.10 5.76 -15.98
CA GLY A 432 22.54 5.71 -14.58
C GLY A 432 21.81 6.68 -13.66
N ARG A 433 20.62 7.15 -14.06
CA ARG A 433 19.72 7.94 -13.22
C ARG A 433 18.95 7.02 -12.28
N LEU A 434 18.81 7.41 -11.02
CA LEU A 434 18.09 6.65 -9.99
C LEU A 434 16.66 7.13 -9.88
N PHE A 435 15.70 6.25 -10.09
CA PHE A 435 14.27 6.50 -9.92
C PHE A 435 13.79 5.82 -8.64
N VAL A 436 12.99 6.53 -7.85
CA VAL A 436 12.37 5.99 -6.63
C VAL A 436 10.91 6.41 -6.58
N SER A 437 9.99 5.46 -6.53
CA SER A 437 8.58 5.73 -6.19
C SER A 437 8.43 5.79 -4.67
N ASP A 438 7.82 6.83 -4.13
CA ASP A 438 7.61 7.02 -2.70
C ASP A 438 6.11 7.17 -2.40
N ALA A 439 5.58 6.26 -1.58
CA ALA A 439 4.15 6.25 -1.28
C ALA A 439 3.81 7.32 -0.24
N GLY A 440 2.90 8.22 -0.59
CA GLY A 440 2.49 9.34 0.25
C GLY A 440 1.50 8.96 1.34
N GLN A 441 0.94 9.97 2.01
CA GLN A 441 0.17 9.78 3.24
C GLN A 441 -1.33 9.76 2.98
N ASP A 442 -1.91 10.93 2.69
CA ASP A 442 -3.37 11.13 2.63
C ASP A 442 -3.82 11.81 1.34
N LEU A 443 -2.92 12.51 0.63
CA LEU A 443 -3.31 13.45 -0.41
C LEU A 443 -2.62 13.19 -1.75
N TYR A 444 -1.34 12.82 -1.76
CA TYR A 444 -0.56 12.74 -3.01
C TYR A 444 0.37 11.53 -3.02
N GLU A 445 0.56 10.96 -4.21
CA GLU A 445 1.56 9.94 -4.50
C GLU A 445 2.67 10.52 -5.36
N GLU A 446 3.91 10.04 -5.21
CA GLU A 446 5.05 10.63 -5.91
C GLU A 446 6.13 9.66 -6.41
N ALA A 447 6.89 10.09 -7.41
CA ALA A 447 8.16 9.48 -7.76
C ALA A 447 9.25 10.52 -8.00
N ASN A 448 10.49 10.13 -7.67
CA ASN A 448 11.63 11.01 -7.50
C ASN A 448 12.79 10.59 -8.40
N LEU A 449 13.52 11.60 -8.91
CA LEU A 449 14.85 11.40 -9.49
C LEU A 449 15.89 11.60 -8.39
N VAL A 450 16.49 10.51 -7.92
CA VAL A 450 17.31 10.52 -6.71
C VAL A 450 18.76 10.88 -6.97
N GLU A 451 19.25 11.94 -6.31
CA GLU A 451 20.64 12.39 -6.38
C GLU A 451 21.37 12.23 -5.04
N ALA A 452 22.70 12.11 -5.10
CA ALA A 452 23.56 11.99 -3.92
C ALA A 452 23.44 13.23 -3.01
N GLY A 453 23.03 13.02 -1.76
CA GLY A 453 22.80 14.07 -0.78
C GLY A 453 21.45 14.78 -0.92
N GLY A 454 20.55 14.28 -1.77
CA GLY A 454 19.20 14.80 -1.92
C GLY A 454 18.36 14.61 -0.65
N ASN A 455 17.48 15.58 -0.39
CA ASN A 455 16.49 15.54 0.67
C ASN A 455 15.10 15.73 0.09
N TYR A 456 14.28 14.68 0.10
CA TYR A 456 12.98 14.61 -0.57
C TYR A 456 11.83 15.10 0.30
N GLY A 457 12.16 15.76 1.41
CA GLY A 457 11.24 16.64 2.11
C GLY A 457 10.32 15.96 3.10
N TRP A 458 10.09 14.64 3.06
CA TRP A 458 9.23 13.99 4.06
C TRP A 458 9.81 14.13 5.48
N ASN A 459 9.04 14.51 6.51
CA ASN A 459 7.60 14.79 6.50
C ASN A 459 7.24 16.29 6.44
N VAL A 460 8.13 17.17 5.98
CA VAL A 460 7.82 18.59 5.73
C VAL A 460 6.91 18.75 4.51
N LYS A 461 7.10 17.91 3.49
CA LYS A 461 6.32 17.86 2.25
C LYS A 461 5.71 16.48 1.99
N GLU A 462 4.59 16.46 1.28
CA GLU A 462 3.97 15.31 0.63
C GLU A 462 3.73 15.72 -0.83
N GLY A 463 4.48 15.14 -1.78
CA GLY A 463 4.57 15.72 -3.11
C GLY A 463 5.30 17.08 -3.09
N THR A 464 4.80 17.98 -3.91
CA THR A 464 5.16 19.40 -3.96
C THR A 464 4.43 20.24 -2.89
N HIS A 465 3.59 19.60 -2.08
CA HIS A 465 2.73 20.24 -1.11
C HIS A 465 3.27 20.11 0.31
N CYS A 466 2.90 21.05 1.17
CA CYS A 466 3.25 20.98 2.58
C CYS A 466 2.50 19.85 3.28
N PHE A 467 3.12 19.28 4.31
CA PHE A 467 2.51 18.29 5.18
C PHE A 467 2.37 18.82 6.62
N SER A 468 1.42 18.25 7.37
CA SER A 468 1.22 18.55 8.79
C SER A 468 0.75 17.31 9.54
N THR A 469 1.51 16.91 10.57
CA THR A 469 1.10 15.81 11.46
C THR A 469 -0.22 16.10 12.18
N ASP A 470 -0.50 17.38 12.46
CA ASP A 470 -1.71 17.83 13.17
C ASP A 470 -2.94 17.93 12.25
N SER A 471 -2.75 18.04 10.93
CA SER A 471 -3.84 18.24 9.95
C SER A 471 -3.44 17.67 8.58
N PRO A 472 -3.26 16.33 8.47
CA PRO A 472 -2.70 15.71 7.27
C PRO A 472 -3.58 15.88 6.03
N SER A 473 -4.90 15.96 6.19
CA SER A 473 -5.84 16.18 5.08
C SER A 473 -6.15 17.66 4.79
N ASP A 474 -5.60 18.61 5.56
CA ASP A 474 -5.73 20.06 5.35
C ASP A 474 -4.44 20.77 5.81
N PRO A 475 -3.32 20.53 5.12
CA PRO A 475 -2.03 21.05 5.54
C PRO A 475 -1.94 22.58 5.36
N PRO A 476 -0.98 23.23 6.05
CA PRO A 476 -0.76 24.67 5.87
C PRO A 476 -0.35 25.00 4.43
N ALA A 477 -0.71 26.19 3.97
CA ALA A 477 -0.38 26.65 2.62
C ALA A 477 1.13 26.86 2.38
N ASP A 478 1.91 27.09 3.44
CA ASP A 478 3.34 27.39 3.36
C ASP A 478 4.14 26.51 4.33
N CYS A 479 5.27 26.00 3.86
CA CYS A 479 6.28 25.25 4.59
C CYS A 479 7.68 25.61 4.05
N PRO A 480 8.77 25.22 4.72
CA PRO A 480 10.12 25.48 4.22
C PRO A 480 10.47 24.71 2.94
N ASP A 481 11.06 25.38 1.95
CA ASP A 481 11.64 24.73 0.75
C ASP A 481 13.13 24.35 0.92
N ALA A 482 13.69 24.55 2.11
CA ALA A 482 15.06 24.19 2.43
C ALA A 482 15.21 23.82 3.90
N ALA A 483 16.10 22.88 4.16
CA ALA A 483 16.48 22.49 5.51
C ALA A 483 17.27 23.62 6.22
N PRO A 484 17.48 23.53 7.54
CA PRO A 484 18.20 24.57 8.29
C PRO A 484 19.63 24.80 7.80
N ASP A 485 20.09 26.05 7.82
CA ASP A 485 21.49 26.46 7.53
C ASP A 485 22.44 26.14 8.69
N GLU A 486 22.41 24.89 9.17
CA GLU A 486 23.28 24.33 10.20
C GLU A 486 23.53 22.83 9.88
N PRO A 487 24.65 22.23 10.34
CA PRO A 487 24.88 20.80 10.16
C PRO A 487 23.78 19.93 10.79
N PRO A 488 23.46 18.75 10.22
CA PRO A 488 24.10 18.15 9.03
C PRO A 488 23.62 18.73 7.67
N TYR A 489 22.51 19.47 7.64
CA TYR A 489 21.80 19.83 6.39
C TYR A 489 22.36 21.04 5.64
N ASN A 490 22.99 22.00 6.34
CA ASN A 490 23.69 23.16 5.76
C ASN A 490 22.89 23.94 4.70
N GLY A 491 21.58 24.11 4.92
CA GLY A 491 20.72 24.92 4.05
C GLY A 491 20.39 24.29 2.71
N GLN A 492 20.51 22.97 2.57
CA GLN A 492 20.15 22.25 1.35
C GLN A 492 18.67 22.43 1.00
N GLU A 493 18.39 22.59 -0.29
CA GLU A 493 17.03 22.68 -0.83
C GLU A 493 16.34 21.31 -0.72
N LEU A 494 15.06 21.32 -0.35
CA LEU A 494 14.21 20.14 -0.45
C LEU A 494 13.96 19.88 -1.95
N GLN A 495 14.05 18.63 -2.35
CA GLN A 495 13.88 18.21 -3.73
C GLN A 495 12.43 17.83 -3.96
N ASP A 496 11.81 18.42 -4.96
CA ASP A 496 10.45 18.10 -5.37
C ASP A 496 10.46 16.88 -6.32
N PRO A 497 9.33 16.13 -6.40
CA PRO A 497 9.25 14.94 -7.23
C PRO A 497 9.22 15.25 -8.72
N ILE A 498 9.44 14.22 -9.54
CA ILE A 498 9.25 14.28 -11.00
C ILE A 498 7.84 13.87 -11.42
N VAL A 499 7.15 13.08 -10.60
CA VAL A 499 5.78 12.59 -10.81
C VAL A 499 5.00 12.86 -9.54
N GLU A 500 3.79 13.38 -9.67
CA GLU A 500 2.85 13.58 -8.56
C GLU A 500 1.41 13.40 -9.06
N TYR A 501 0.58 12.69 -8.32
CA TYR A 501 -0.86 12.65 -8.57
C TYR A 501 -1.65 12.60 -7.24
N PRO A 502 -2.84 13.21 -7.19
CA PRO A 502 -3.64 13.24 -5.97
C PRO A 502 -4.33 11.90 -5.73
N HIS A 503 -4.77 11.66 -4.49
CA HIS A 503 -5.67 10.55 -4.18
C HIS A 503 -7.08 10.80 -4.73
N VAL A 504 -7.54 12.05 -4.68
CA VAL A 504 -8.87 12.47 -5.16
C VAL A 504 -8.75 13.68 -6.09
N TYR A 505 -9.44 13.62 -7.23
CA TYR A 505 -9.54 14.72 -8.18
C TYR A 505 -10.99 14.90 -8.64
N GLU A 506 -11.53 16.11 -8.50
CA GLU A 506 -12.92 16.43 -8.87
C GLU A 506 -13.96 15.46 -8.26
N GLY A 507 -13.70 14.95 -7.05
CA GLY A 507 -14.57 14.01 -6.32
C GLY A 507 -14.31 12.53 -6.61
N GLU A 508 -13.49 12.22 -7.62
CA GLU A 508 -13.19 10.86 -8.04
C GLU A 508 -11.86 10.36 -7.47
N THR A 509 -11.78 9.08 -7.14
CA THR A 509 -10.52 8.44 -6.71
C THR A 509 -9.58 8.30 -7.91
N VAL A 510 -8.38 8.85 -7.79
CA VAL A 510 -7.34 8.82 -8.83
C VAL A 510 -6.32 7.73 -8.54
N GLY A 511 -5.76 7.72 -7.33
CA GLY A 511 -4.89 6.65 -6.87
C GLY A 511 -4.82 6.57 -5.35
N ILE A 512 -4.09 5.58 -4.86
CA ILE A 512 -4.07 5.21 -3.43
C ILE A 512 -2.66 4.95 -2.94
N THR A 513 -1.82 4.33 -3.76
CA THR A 513 -0.45 3.96 -3.41
C THR A 513 0.32 3.72 -4.69
N ILE A 514 1.33 4.56 -4.95
CA ILE A 514 2.25 4.36 -6.08
C ILE A 514 3.12 3.13 -5.84
N ILE A 515 3.30 2.35 -6.90
CA ILE A 515 4.06 1.10 -6.89
C ILE A 515 5.12 1.12 -7.98
N GLY A 516 6.38 1.12 -7.54
CA GLY A 516 7.50 0.69 -8.37
C GLY A 516 7.80 1.57 -9.58
N GLY A 517 8.53 0.95 -10.51
CA GLY A 517 8.62 1.41 -11.89
C GLY A 517 10.02 1.31 -12.50
N HIS A 518 10.06 1.32 -13.83
CA HIS A 518 11.29 1.27 -14.63
C HIS A 518 11.13 2.15 -15.87
N VAL A 519 12.23 2.77 -16.32
CA VAL A 519 12.25 3.42 -17.63
C VAL A 519 12.17 2.35 -18.71
N TYR A 520 11.18 2.43 -19.61
CA TYR A 520 11.03 1.45 -20.68
C TYR A 520 12.08 1.68 -21.78
N GLU A 521 12.97 0.71 -21.99
CA GLU A 521 14.14 0.86 -22.87
C GLU A 521 14.16 -0.14 -24.04
N ALA A 522 13.19 -1.05 -24.11
CA ALA A 522 13.10 -2.06 -25.16
C ALA A 522 12.55 -1.51 -26.50
N ASP A 523 13.04 -2.05 -27.61
CA ASP A 523 12.62 -1.63 -28.96
C ASP A 523 11.19 -2.08 -29.38
N GLN A 524 10.46 -2.82 -28.53
CA GLN A 524 9.20 -3.48 -28.93
C GLN A 524 8.00 -2.52 -28.96
N LEU A 525 7.96 -1.55 -28.03
CA LEU A 525 6.88 -0.58 -27.89
C LEU A 525 7.44 0.84 -28.06
N GLU A 526 7.45 1.34 -29.29
CA GLU A 526 7.97 2.69 -29.61
C GLU A 526 7.26 3.81 -28.81
N GLU A 527 6.00 3.61 -28.42
CA GLU A 527 5.20 4.58 -27.67
C GLU A 527 5.59 4.70 -26.19
N LEU A 528 6.24 3.67 -25.62
CA LEU A 528 6.72 3.69 -24.23
C LEU A 528 8.20 4.07 -24.12
N GLN A 529 8.93 4.12 -25.23
CA GLN A 529 10.39 4.31 -25.20
C GLN A 529 10.79 5.57 -24.42
N GLY A 530 11.59 5.37 -23.36
CA GLY A 530 12.11 6.43 -22.50
C GLY A 530 11.12 6.97 -21.47
N LYS A 531 9.89 6.43 -21.41
CA LYS A 531 8.92 6.76 -20.35
C LYS A 531 9.21 5.95 -19.10
N TYR A 532 8.99 6.55 -17.93
CA TYR A 532 8.98 5.83 -16.66
C TYR A 532 7.65 5.10 -16.53
N VAL A 533 7.66 3.76 -16.53
CA VAL A 533 6.46 2.91 -16.44
C VAL A 533 6.35 2.36 -15.03
N PHE A 534 5.22 2.63 -14.38
CA PHE A 534 4.94 2.33 -12.97
C PHE A 534 3.45 2.03 -12.80
N GLY A 535 2.95 1.93 -11.57
CA GLY A 535 1.53 1.69 -11.35
C GLY A 535 1.03 2.22 -10.03
N ASP A 536 -0.28 2.06 -9.83
CA ASP A 536 -0.97 2.28 -8.56
C ASP A 536 -1.57 0.96 -8.10
N TRP A 537 -1.47 0.67 -6.79
CA TRP A 537 -1.83 -0.62 -6.21
C TRP A 537 -3.26 -1.04 -6.57
N THR A 538 -4.22 -0.12 -6.38
CA THR A 538 -5.62 -0.28 -6.76
C THR A 538 -6.31 1.08 -6.80
N SER A 539 -7.21 1.28 -7.76
CA SER A 539 -8.08 2.45 -7.81
C SER A 539 -9.36 2.30 -6.99
N ASP A 540 -9.56 1.14 -6.33
CA ASP A 540 -10.72 0.93 -5.47
C ASP A 540 -10.50 1.59 -4.10
N PRO A 541 -11.24 2.65 -3.74
CA PRO A 541 -11.08 3.32 -2.45
C PRO A 541 -11.32 2.41 -1.24
N ALA A 542 -12.09 1.32 -1.40
CA ALA A 542 -12.29 0.32 -0.36
C ALA A 542 -11.08 -0.62 -0.19
N ARG A 543 -10.11 -0.59 -1.11
CA ARG A 543 -8.89 -1.43 -1.13
C ARG A 543 -9.18 -2.94 -1.18
N GLN A 544 -10.32 -3.33 -1.76
CA GLN A 544 -10.79 -4.72 -1.82
C GLN A 544 -10.80 -5.28 -3.23
N ALA A 545 -11.06 -4.45 -4.23
CA ALA A 545 -11.11 -4.87 -5.61
C ALA A 545 -9.72 -4.82 -6.27
N PRO A 546 -9.35 -5.85 -7.04
CA PRO A 546 -8.13 -5.85 -7.84
C PRO A 546 -8.29 -4.94 -9.07
N ALA A 547 -8.21 -3.63 -8.86
CA ALA A 547 -8.41 -2.59 -9.86
C ALA A 547 -7.15 -1.73 -10.03
N GLY A 548 -6.00 -2.38 -10.19
CA GLY A 548 -4.72 -1.70 -10.36
C GLY A 548 -4.66 -0.80 -11.59
N ARG A 549 -3.80 0.21 -11.56
CA ARG A 549 -3.52 1.08 -12.72
C ARG A 549 -2.09 0.91 -13.19
N LEU A 550 -1.89 0.90 -14.50
CA LEU A 550 -0.57 0.92 -15.13
C LEU A 550 -0.37 2.29 -15.76
N LEU A 551 0.68 2.98 -15.36
CA LEU A 551 0.93 4.38 -15.70
C LEU A 551 2.27 4.52 -16.43
N ALA A 552 2.38 5.53 -17.28
CA ALA A 552 3.64 5.93 -17.89
C ALA A 552 3.82 7.45 -17.79
N ALA A 553 5.01 7.90 -17.39
CA ALA A 553 5.35 9.31 -17.28
C ALA A 553 6.44 9.71 -18.28
N SER A 554 6.28 10.87 -18.91
CA SER A 554 7.19 11.42 -19.91
C SER A 554 7.87 12.69 -19.41
N GLU A 555 9.20 12.74 -19.52
CA GLU A 555 9.97 13.95 -19.22
C GLU A 555 9.51 15.12 -20.11
N PRO A 556 9.29 16.33 -19.55
CA PRO A 556 8.90 17.49 -20.33
C PRO A 556 9.89 17.79 -21.46
N THR A 557 9.38 18.08 -22.67
CA THR A 557 10.24 18.48 -23.79
C THR A 557 10.35 20.00 -23.87
N ASP A 558 11.58 20.51 -24.02
CA ASP A 558 11.91 21.95 -24.16
C ASP A 558 11.18 22.70 -25.32
N ASP A 559 10.30 22.05 -26.09
CA ASP A 559 9.78 22.55 -27.38
C ASP A 559 8.43 23.30 -27.28
N ASP A 560 7.90 23.55 -26.07
CA ASP A 560 6.82 24.54 -25.84
C ASP A 560 7.32 26.00 -25.83
N GLY A 561 8.49 26.23 -26.43
CA GLY A 561 8.93 27.50 -26.97
C GLY A 561 8.09 27.95 -28.15
N GLY A 562 6.87 28.42 -27.88
CA GLY A 562 5.97 29.05 -28.83
C GLY A 562 6.71 29.99 -29.80
N SER A 563 6.68 29.62 -31.08
CA SER A 563 7.27 30.33 -32.20
C SER A 563 6.80 31.79 -32.28
N GLY A 564 7.58 32.71 -31.69
CA GLY A 564 7.47 34.15 -31.86
C GLY A 564 8.60 34.70 -32.75
N ASP A 565 8.49 34.50 -34.07
CA ASP A 565 9.26 35.29 -35.04
C ASP A 565 8.77 36.75 -34.97
N ASP A 566 9.52 37.64 -34.30
CA ASP A 566 9.75 38.97 -34.85
C ASP A 566 11.14 39.51 -34.45
N GLY A 567 11.92 39.82 -35.47
CA GLY A 567 13.32 40.20 -35.35
C GLY A 567 13.54 41.59 -34.76
N GLY A 568 14.62 41.73 -34.01
CA GLY A 568 15.10 43.02 -33.52
C GLY A 568 16.55 42.93 -33.05
N SER A 569 17.45 43.38 -33.91
CA SER A 569 18.89 43.46 -33.71
C SER A 569 19.34 44.46 -32.62
N ASP A 570 20.55 44.18 -32.10
CA ASP A 570 21.59 45.10 -31.62
C ASP A 570 21.73 45.39 -30.10
N ASP A 571 22.92 45.00 -29.60
CA ASP A 571 23.88 45.77 -28.79
C ASP A 571 23.75 45.93 -27.24
N ASN A 572 24.72 45.28 -26.56
CA ASN A 572 25.77 45.91 -25.72
C ASN A 572 25.60 46.05 -24.17
N GLU A 573 26.54 45.40 -23.46
CA GLU A 573 27.31 45.81 -22.25
C GLU A 573 26.65 46.22 -20.91
N THR A 574 27.13 45.51 -19.86
CA THR A 574 27.66 45.99 -18.55
C THR A 574 26.73 46.49 -17.42
N ALA A 575 26.90 45.81 -16.29
CA ALA A 575 27.24 46.29 -14.93
C ALA A 575 26.22 47.04 -14.05
N ASP A 576 26.13 46.54 -12.81
CA ASP A 576 25.93 47.22 -11.52
C ASP A 576 24.92 48.38 -11.43
N THR A 577 23.93 48.27 -10.53
CA THR A 577 23.92 49.01 -9.24
C THR A 577 22.66 48.78 -8.40
N ASN A 578 22.93 48.58 -7.12
CA ASN A 578 22.11 48.71 -5.91
C ASN A 578 21.09 49.89 -5.90
N SER A 579 19.84 49.66 -5.46
CA SER A 579 19.03 50.64 -4.73
C SER A 579 17.85 49.99 -4.00
N SER A 580 17.68 50.46 -2.77
CA SER A 580 16.75 50.11 -1.71
C SER A 580 15.31 50.64 -1.87
N ASP A 581 14.44 50.02 -1.05
CA ASP A 581 13.18 50.49 -0.46
C ASP A 581 11.96 50.68 -1.37
N ASP A 582 10.95 49.82 -1.21
CA ASP A 582 9.68 50.17 -0.56
C ASP A 582 8.81 48.92 -0.40
N ALA A 583 8.38 48.66 0.84
CA ALA A 583 7.38 47.65 1.18
C ALA A 583 5.97 48.18 0.89
N ASP A 584 5.18 47.44 0.12
CA ASP A 584 3.72 47.49 0.13
C ASP A 584 3.20 46.09 -0.18
N GLY A 585 2.28 45.60 0.64
CA GLY A 585 1.84 44.22 0.65
C GLY A 585 1.02 43.83 -0.57
N GLY A 586 1.36 42.67 -1.12
CA GLY A 586 0.45 41.76 -1.81
C GLY A 586 0.63 40.41 -1.14
N GLU A 587 -0.48 39.79 -0.75
CA GLU A 587 -0.57 38.33 -0.69
C GLU A 587 -0.24 37.87 -2.12
N GLU A 588 0.97 37.36 -2.32
CA GLU A 588 1.30 36.55 -3.48
C GLU A 588 1.11 35.13 -2.98
N ASP A 589 0.04 34.49 -3.45
CA ASP A 589 -0.15 33.04 -3.34
C ASP A 589 1.16 32.42 -3.85
N VAL A 590 1.87 31.73 -2.97
CA VAL A 590 3.03 30.93 -3.37
C VAL A 590 2.41 29.67 -3.98
N GLU A 591 2.14 29.74 -5.28
CA GLU A 591 1.74 28.55 -6.05
C GLU A 591 2.82 27.49 -5.86
N ALA A 592 2.40 26.25 -5.59
CA ALA A 592 3.22 25.05 -5.80
C ALA A 592 3.96 25.15 -7.14
N ILE A 593 5.12 24.50 -7.27
CA ILE A 593 5.88 24.51 -8.53
C ILE A 593 4.90 24.28 -9.69
N PRO A 594 4.93 25.11 -10.76
CA PRO A 594 4.01 24.94 -11.86
C PRO A 594 4.08 23.50 -12.36
N ARG A 595 2.92 22.86 -12.51
CA ARG A 595 2.73 21.51 -13.10
C ARG A 595 3.52 21.27 -14.39
N ASP A 596 3.99 22.35 -15.04
CA ASP A 596 4.86 22.38 -16.20
C ASP A 596 6.29 21.81 -15.97
N GLU A 597 6.72 21.59 -14.72
CA GLU A 597 8.01 20.93 -14.39
C GLU A 597 7.88 19.44 -14.07
N LEU A 598 6.68 18.97 -13.72
CA LEU A 598 6.37 17.55 -13.50
C LEU A 598 6.25 16.81 -14.84
N TRP A 599 6.49 15.50 -14.81
CA TRP A 599 6.37 14.63 -15.97
C TRP A 599 4.90 14.40 -16.33
N GLU A 600 4.59 14.44 -17.62
CA GLU A 600 3.23 14.18 -18.10
C GLU A 600 2.91 12.69 -17.96
N MET A 601 1.81 12.38 -17.27
CA MET A 601 1.38 11.01 -17.00
C MET A 601 0.22 10.58 -17.90
N GLU A 602 0.27 9.32 -18.32
CA GLU A 602 -0.78 8.66 -19.07
C GLU A 602 -1.13 7.30 -18.46
N GLU A 603 -2.40 6.90 -18.52
CA GLU A 603 -2.86 5.58 -18.09
C GLU A 603 -2.85 4.59 -19.26
N LEU A 604 -2.02 3.56 -19.14
CA LEU A 604 -1.87 2.52 -20.16
C LEU A 604 -3.16 1.70 -20.30
N GLN A 605 -3.52 1.39 -21.55
CA GLN A 605 -4.77 0.70 -21.85
C GLN A 605 -4.48 -0.78 -22.12
N VAL A 606 -4.98 -1.67 -21.26
CA VAL A 606 -4.71 -3.11 -21.36
C VAL A 606 -5.60 -3.76 -22.42
N SER A 607 -5.01 -4.13 -23.54
CA SER A 607 -5.67 -4.96 -24.55
C SER A 607 -5.97 -6.34 -23.98
N GLY A 608 -7.21 -6.80 -24.14
CA GLY A 608 -7.68 -8.08 -23.60
C GLY A 608 -8.71 -7.94 -22.46
N THR A 609 -8.93 -6.75 -21.94
CA THR A 609 -10.08 -6.42 -21.07
C THR A 609 -11.11 -5.59 -21.84
N ASP A 610 -12.37 -5.62 -21.38
CA ASP A 610 -13.49 -5.00 -22.11
C ASP A 610 -13.44 -3.46 -22.10
N ASP A 611 -12.79 -2.89 -21.09
CA ASP A 611 -12.70 -1.45 -20.80
C ASP A 611 -11.26 -0.92 -20.74
N GLY A 612 -10.25 -1.76 -20.99
CA GLY A 612 -8.84 -1.38 -20.90
C GLY A 612 -8.25 -1.44 -19.48
N SER A 613 -9.04 -1.87 -18.49
CA SER A 613 -8.61 -2.00 -17.09
C SER A 613 -7.57 -3.10 -16.86
N PHE A 614 -6.85 -2.99 -15.73
CA PHE A 614 -5.95 -4.02 -15.23
C PHE A 614 -6.54 -4.71 -13.98
N PRO A 615 -7.13 -5.93 -14.11
CA PRO A 615 -7.96 -6.55 -13.07
C PRO A 615 -7.13 -7.33 -12.03
N TYR A 616 -6.07 -6.71 -11.53
CA TYR A 616 -5.15 -7.21 -10.51
C TYR A 616 -4.74 -6.06 -9.58
N PHE A 617 -4.32 -6.39 -8.36
CA PHE A 617 -3.52 -5.48 -7.55
C PHE A 617 -2.09 -5.42 -8.10
N VAL A 618 -1.56 -4.22 -8.34
CA VAL A 618 -0.17 -4.04 -8.77
C VAL A 618 0.74 -4.22 -7.55
N ARG A 619 1.73 -5.12 -7.64
CA ARG A 619 2.60 -5.45 -6.48
C ARG A 619 4.01 -4.92 -6.63
N GLN A 620 4.60 -5.01 -7.83
CA GLN A 620 5.92 -4.45 -8.14
C GLN A 620 6.16 -4.44 -9.66
N PHE A 621 7.24 -3.81 -10.12
CA PHE A 621 7.72 -3.92 -11.49
C PHE A 621 9.14 -4.50 -11.57
N GLY A 622 9.42 -5.23 -12.66
CA GLY A 622 10.75 -5.73 -12.99
C GLY A 622 11.18 -5.32 -14.39
N GLN A 623 12.47 -5.43 -14.70
CA GLN A 623 13.01 -5.17 -16.04
C GLN A 623 14.02 -6.24 -16.45
N ASP A 624 13.95 -6.71 -17.71
CA ASP A 624 14.96 -7.61 -18.27
C ASP A 624 16.15 -6.87 -18.89
N GLY A 625 17.23 -7.58 -19.19
CA GLY A 625 18.46 -7.00 -19.76
C GLY A 625 18.31 -6.42 -21.18
N ASP A 626 17.16 -6.61 -21.84
CA ASP A 626 16.80 -5.99 -23.11
C ASP A 626 15.91 -4.74 -22.92
N GLY A 627 15.63 -4.35 -21.67
CA GLY A 627 14.84 -3.17 -21.31
C GLY A 627 13.33 -3.40 -21.30
N ASN A 628 12.85 -4.65 -21.39
CA ASN A 628 11.42 -4.92 -21.33
C ASN A 628 10.94 -4.87 -19.87
N VAL A 629 9.80 -4.24 -19.64
CA VAL A 629 9.19 -4.09 -18.32
C VAL A 629 8.19 -5.20 -18.05
N TYR A 630 8.16 -5.65 -16.80
CA TYR A 630 7.28 -6.70 -16.27
C TYR A 630 6.48 -6.13 -15.09
N VAL A 631 5.24 -6.59 -14.96
CA VAL A 631 4.35 -6.29 -13.84
C VAL A 631 4.21 -7.52 -12.96
N LEU A 632 4.47 -7.38 -11.67
CA LEU A 632 4.20 -8.36 -10.63
C LEU A 632 2.85 -7.99 -10.01
N ALA A 633 1.96 -8.95 -9.88
CA ALA A 633 0.58 -8.67 -9.47
C ALA A 633 -0.07 -9.87 -8.78
N ASN A 634 -1.17 -9.66 -8.06
CA ASN A 634 -2.03 -10.73 -7.55
C ASN A 634 -3.50 -10.31 -7.53
N ARG A 635 -4.43 -11.22 -7.22
CA ARG A 635 -5.88 -10.94 -7.19
C ARG A 635 -6.42 -10.66 -5.79
N GLU A 636 -5.66 -10.99 -4.75
CA GLU A 636 -6.10 -10.88 -3.35
C GLU A 636 -5.60 -9.60 -2.68
N GLY A 637 -4.58 -8.92 -3.23
CA GLY A 637 -3.98 -7.71 -2.64
C GLY A 637 -3.09 -7.97 -1.42
N VAL A 638 -3.30 -9.08 -0.73
CA VAL A 638 -2.60 -9.55 0.48
C VAL A 638 -1.84 -10.88 0.21
N PRO A 639 -0.91 -11.32 1.08
CA PRO A 639 -0.16 -12.57 0.90
C PRO A 639 -1.00 -13.81 1.20
N SER A 640 -2.05 -14.05 0.40
CA SER A 640 -2.89 -15.24 0.52
C SER A 640 -3.24 -15.84 -0.85
N GLY A 641 -3.50 -17.16 -0.85
CA GLY A 641 -3.82 -17.92 -2.06
C GLY A 641 -2.63 -18.09 -3.01
N ASP A 642 -2.93 -18.55 -4.23
CA ASP A 642 -1.95 -18.79 -5.32
C ASP A 642 -2.29 -17.92 -6.55
N THR A 643 -2.64 -16.65 -6.32
CA THR A 643 -3.14 -15.73 -7.38
C THR A 643 -2.05 -14.84 -7.99
N GLY A 644 -0.83 -14.92 -7.47
CA GLY A 644 0.33 -14.17 -7.89
C GLY A 644 0.80 -14.53 -9.29
N VAL A 645 1.14 -13.50 -10.07
CA VAL A 645 1.52 -13.60 -11.47
C VAL A 645 2.63 -12.59 -11.80
N VAL A 646 3.49 -12.95 -12.76
CA VAL A 646 4.47 -12.07 -13.40
C VAL A 646 4.10 -11.97 -14.89
N MET A 647 3.85 -10.75 -15.37
CA MET A 647 3.44 -10.49 -16.74
C MET A 647 4.43 -9.57 -17.44
N LYS A 648 4.81 -9.90 -18.68
CA LYS A 648 5.60 -9.01 -19.54
C LYS A 648 4.68 -8.03 -20.26
N ILE A 649 5.04 -6.75 -20.30
CA ILE A 649 4.37 -5.76 -21.14
C ILE A 649 4.83 -5.98 -22.60
N VAL A 650 3.86 -6.22 -23.49
CA VAL A 650 4.07 -6.56 -24.91
C VAL A 650 3.18 -5.71 -25.83
N PRO A 651 3.40 -5.69 -27.16
CA PRO A 651 2.49 -5.05 -28.10
C PRO A 651 1.03 -5.50 -27.97
N SER A 652 0.09 -4.56 -28.16
CA SER A 652 -1.35 -4.88 -28.19
C SER A 652 -1.64 -6.03 -29.16
N GLY A 653 -2.43 -7.00 -28.68
CA GLY A 653 -2.79 -8.22 -29.40
C GLY A 653 -1.76 -9.35 -29.38
N GLU A 654 -0.61 -9.17 -28.73
CA GLU A 654 0.36 -10.25 -28.43
C GLU A 654 0.23 -10.80 -27.00
N GLY A 655 -0.56 -10.14 -26.15
CA GLY A 655 -0.86 -10.57 -24.78
C GLY A 655 -1.94 -11.64 -24.65
N ASP A 656 -2.10 -12.14 -23.44
CA ASP A 656 -3.13 -13.09 -23.02
C ASP A 656 -4.46 -12.38 -22.72
N ASP A 657 -5.56 -13.15 -22.68
CA ASP A 657 -6.86 -12.67 -22.21
C ASP A 657 -6.90 -12.80 -20.68
N ILE A 658 -6.85 -11.66 -19.99
CA ILE A 658 -6.78 -11.60 -18.52
C ILE A 658 -8.10 -11.18 -17.87
N SER A 659 -9.19 -11.12 -18.65
CA SER A 659 -10.51 -10.72 -18.16
C SER A 659 -11.01 -11.63 -17.05
N VAL A 660 -11.73 -11.06 -16.09
CA VAL A 660 -12.36 -11.83 -15.01
C VAL A 660 -13.62 -12.49 -15.58
N SER A 661 -13.61 -13.80 -15.77
CA SER A 661 -14.82 -14.51 -16.19
C SER A 661 -15.87 -14.50 -15.06
N GLU A 662 -17.11 -14.11 -15.35
CA GLU A 662 -18.26 -14.14 -14.42
C GLU A 662 -18.49 -15.53 -13.76
N ASP A 663 -17.90 -16.60 -14.31
CA ASP A 663 -18.03 -17.98 -13.81
C ASP A 663 -17.02 -18.33 -12.68
N GLY A 664 -16.08 -17.44 -12.33
CA GLY A 664 -15.01 -17.71 -11.35
C GLY A 664 -15.39 -17.52 -9.87
N ALA A 665 -16.54 -16.91 -9.58
CA ALA A 665 -17.00 -16.67 -8.21
C ALA A 665 -17.59 -17.92 -7.50
N ASP A 666 -17.78 -19.03 -8.22
CA ASP A 666 -18.47 -20.23 -7.71
C ASP A 666 -17.53 -21.44 -7.46
N GLU A 667 -16.22 -21.37 -7.76
CA GLU A 667 -15.31 -22.51 -7.59
C GLU A 667 -14.52 -22.52 -6.24
N GLN A 668 -14.67 -21.52 -5.38
CA GLN A 668 -14.05 -21.52 -4.04
C GLN A 668 -14.90 -22.18 -2.92
N GLU A 669 -16.12 -22.64 -3.20
CA GLU A 669 -16.93 -23.41 -2.23
C GLU A 669 -17.20 -24.87 -2.67
N SER A 670 -16.18 -25.67 -3.00
CA SER A 670 -16.37 -27.12 -2.98
C SER A 670 -15.09 -27.95 -2.82
N ASP A 671 -14.32 -27.76 -1.74
CA ASP A 671 -13.32 -28.77 -1.34
C ASP A 671 -13.24 -29.03 0.18
N GLU A 672 -14.34 -28.80 0.90
CA GLU A 672 -14.55 -29.36 2.24
C GLU A 672 -15.79 -30.26 2.27
N GLU A 673 -15.57 -31.56 2.10
CA GLU A 673 -16.23 -32.68 2.82
C GLU A 673 -16.13 -33.97 1.99
N ALA A 674 -14.99 -34.65 2.07
CA ALA A 674 -14.91 -36.06 1.72
C ALA A 674 -13.94 -36.83 2.63
N THR A 675 -14.22 -36.85 3.93
CA THR A 675 -13.62 -37.82 4.85
C THR A 675 -14.68 -38.62 5.60
N GLU A 676 -14.72 -39.91 5.24
CA GLU A 676 -14.99 -41.08 6.08
C GLU A 676 -16.26 -41.11 6.94
N ASP A 677 -17.25 -41.88 6.48
CA ASP A 677 -18.22 -42.52 7.38
C ASP A 677 -18.46 -43.98 6.95
N THR A 678 -17.68 -44.91 7.50
CA THR A 678 -18.00 -46.34 7.49
C THR A 678 -17.66 -47.02 8.81
N GLN A 679 -18.69 -47.18 9.66
CA GLN A 679 -18.86 -48.15 10.77
C GLN A 679 -20.28 -47.87 11.32
N ASP A 680 -21.19 -48.77 11.65
CA ASP A 680 -21.28 -50.21 11.78
C ASP A 680 -22.80 -50.53 11.71
N GLU A 681 -23.20 -51.61 11.05
CA GLU A 681 -24.45 -52.30 11.39
C GLU A 681 -24.20 -53.80 11.55
N ASP A 682 -24.50 -54.26 12.76
CA ASP A 682 -24.29 -55.59 13.31
C ASP A 682 -25.40 -56.61 12.92
N GLU A 683 -24.96 -57.86 12.83
CA GLU A 683 -25.67 -59.14 13.03
C GLU A 683 -26.82 -59.60 12.09
N ASP A 684 -26.60 -60.70 11.34
CA ASP A 684 -27.24 -62.01 11.65
C ASP A 684 -26.63 -63.22 10.86
N GLN A 685 -26.18 -64.21 11.63
CA GLN A 685 -26.04 -65.67 11.43
C GLN A 685 -25.88 -66.36 10.05
N GLY A 686 -24.88 -67.26 9.98
CA GLY A 686 -25.18 -68.70 9.81
C GLY A 686 -24.33 -69.57 8.85
N ASP A 687 -23.51 -70.44 9.45
CA ASP A 687 -23.15 -71.83 9.05
C ASP A 687 -22.32 -72.10 7.76
N GLY A 688 -21.34 -73.01 7.89
CA GLY A 688 -20.75 -73.71 6.74
C GLY A 688 -19.28 -74.10 6.84
N THR A 689 -19.00 -75.20 7.55
CA THR A 689 -17.76 -75.98 7.52
C THR A 689 -17.28 -76.36 6.10
N ASP A 690 -15.96 -76.34 5.82
CA ASP A 690 -15.22 -77.58 5.51
C ASP A 690 -13.70 -77.40 5.34
N SER A 691 -12.99 -78.40 5.85
CA SER A 691 -11.56 -78.69 5.74
C SER A 691 -11.11 -79.08 4.32
N ASN A 692 -9.87 -78.75 3.93
CA ASN A 692 -8.97 -79.78 3.40
C ASN A 692 -7.47 -79.41 3.39
N GLU A 693 -6.68 -80.42 3.74
CA GLU A 693 -5.22 -80.53 3.70
C GLU A 693 -4.64 -80.37 2.28
N THR A 694 -3.41 -79.89 2.10
CA THR A 694 -2.20 -80.73 1.87
C THR A 694 -0.96 -79.89 1.45
N ASP A 695 0.10 -80.05 2.24
CA ASP A 695 1.46 -80.44 1.87
C ASP A 695 2.30 -79.70 0.80
N ASN A 696 3.44 -79.21 1.33
CA ASN A 696 4.82 -79.39 0.86
C ASN A 696 5.26 -78.72 -0.46
N ASN A 697 6.18 -77.75 -0.35
CA ASN A 697 7.60 -78.08 -0.60
C ASN A 697 8.55 -77.02 -0.01
N GLU A 698 9.48 -77.49 0.82
CA GLU A 698 10.70 -76.80 1.24
C GLU A 698 11.65 -76.62 0.05
N THR A 699 12.41 -75.52 -0.01
CA THR A 699 13.88 -75.60 -0.03
C THR A 699 14.52 -74.24 0.25
N ASP A 700 15.26 -74.19 1.36
CA ASP A 700 16.57 -73.56 1.62
C ASP A 700 16.99 -72.40 0.68
N GLY A 701 17.29 -71.19 1.16
CA GLY A 701 18.09 -70.86 2.34
C GLY A 701 19.45 -70.31 1.86
N ASN A 702 19.75 -69.04 2.16
CA ASN A 702 21.01 -68.62 2.76
C ASN A 702 20.98 -67.11 3.11
N GLU A 703 21.03 -66.82 4.40
CA GLU A 703 21.57 -65.59 4.96
C GLU A 703 23.08 -65.49 4.65
N THR A 704 23.61 -64.27 4.49
CA THR A 704 24.66 -63.73 5.38
C THR A 704 25.08 -62.33 4.91
N ASP A 705 24.76 -61.35 5.75
CA ASP A 705 25.61 -60.27 6.27
C ASP A 705 26.98 -60.04 5.60
N ASN A 706 27.26 -58.77 5.28
CA ASN A 706 28.36 -58.09 5.96
C ASN A 706 28.22 -56.57 5.89
N GLU A 707 28.27 -55.95 7.06
CA GLU A 707 28.47 -54.53 7.34
C GLU A 707 29.79 -54.01 6.75
N THR A 708 29.82 -52.76 6.28
CA THR A 708 30.65 -51.69 6.88
C THR A 708 30.06 -50.33 6.54
#